data_AF-A0A3C1H8N3-F1
#
_entry.id   AF-A0A3C1H8N3-F1
#
_cell.length_a   1.000
_cell.length_b   1.000
_cell.length_c   1.000
_cell.angle_alpha   90.00
_cell.angle_beta   90.00
_cell.angle_gamma   90.00
#
_symmetry.space_group_name_H-M   'P 1'
#
loop_
_entity.id
_entity.type
_entity.pdbx_description
1 polymer ?
#
loop_
_entity_poly.entity_id
_entity_poly.type
_entity_poly.pdbx_seq_one_letter_code
_entity_poly.pdbx_strand_id
1 'polypeptide(L)'
;MKQPWPPLLLIVALLLIGLPGNGVARVVWNEVFYHAPGDLEDLQYVELVNDGGTPVDLSGWRLTRGVEFLFPAGTRVGPHQFVVVCKSEARFHQFFQAPVAGEFSGTLKHRGERIDLLNASGGVEDRLKFTDQPPWPVGAGGFSGSMERISPGAATELPENWATSMLSGDPDRPSGTPGATNSVYSGTLPPVISSVRLGATDLTPSDPLEVRARVTDVGGVAGVSVRYRLMSAGQEGPELTVPMTSRGGAEYVATIPPSGGVGVLRVRVHAQGPSGAVRWFPAENEPRPALSLAVHTNYPALKVPIAEVLHFDPAEVTASARVRARNGIGPAFARRADPLDVVKRRAERALRSGLDFSRAWTELALASDLPAGQLAGVRPLFERQARGREGEISKILASLDSTRGLETTREEIRQRKASFAAAVAEGLQGEHRLRFQEWWSREMESPRPGARPSPGQPVLLQLLDIEHQAATATLRDGITEAQIVALRPAVREALRQREGLEGFAKSALEEESGAEQLRSRTLPIQTAFRAGVRDATGVELPTATLPAPPRRAGASGHPPAPVQGRSALIYVDPATRRPEVFDFVSVNERSAGYKVHLQKDRPLRGMTTLNLIYEQQDRFVLAEPMAFEFYRMAGNASCLTDFVRLAIDDQPLGYHLLVEQPNKAFLRRNQLHDGGNLYKLIWFGRGLVGQHEKKTNLDTGHSDLQELVAALEQEGSDQARWEVIRARFDVDQVINYFAVNLCLSHWDGFFNNYFTYHDLQGTGKWTLYPWDQDKTWGFHDGLQEDQIFFNMPTTFGMAGDRPPGIIGGLGALLGFAGGGPGGHVWWRPPGYFSGPLLANPLFRKHYLARVKELLQTVYTPQKWDPLFAALEERLVDEVSFRATVRGGDPKEAVERLKVNVGLLREHLVKRRKFLLSQDEIESAGSYRAAEVR
;
A
#
# COMPACT_ATOMS: atom_id res chain seq x y z
N MET A 1 54.98 49.59 18.79
CA MET A 1 54.54 50.42 19.94
C MET A 1 53.01 50.41 20.02
N LYS A 2 52.48 50.62 21.23
CA LYS A 2 51.04 50.72 21.61
C LYS A 2 50.30 49.38 21.76
N GLN A 3 49.78 49.17 22.98
CA GLN A 3 48.85 48.10 23.39
C GLN A 3 47.41 48.43 22.97
N PRO A 4 46.52 47.43 22.84
CA PRO A 4 45.08 47.62 22.91
C PRO A 4 44.55 47.52 24.36
N TRP A 5 43.41 48.16 24.61
CA TRP A 5 42.69 48.22 25.90
C TRP A 5 41.62 47.12 26.01
N PRO A 6 41.12 46.78 27.22
CA PRO A 6 40.12 45.72 27.41
C PRO A 6 38.70 46.14 26.99
N PRO A 7 37.80 45.20 26.67
CA PRO A 7 36.42 45.49 26.28
C PRO A 7 35.55 45.87 27.48
N LEU A 8 34.70 46.88 27.31
CA LEU A 8 33.70 47.28 28.30
C LEU A 8 32.58 46.23 28.41
N LEU A 9 32.24 45.83 29.65
CA LEU A 9 30.99 45.15 29.96
C LEU A 9 29.83 46.16 29.84
N LEU A 10 28.89 45.91 28.93
CA LEU A 10 27.58 46.58 28.95
C LEU A 10 26.51 45.59 29.42
N ILE A 11 26.30 45.54 30.74
CA ILE A 11 25.19 44.80 31.33
C ILE A 11 23.93 45.66 31.18
N VAL A 12 23.07 45.31 30.22
CA VAL A 12 21.67 45.78 30.20
C VAL A 12 20.81 44.71 30.85
N ALA A 13 20.74 44.75 32.19
CA ALA A 13 19.77 43.98 32.94
C ALA A 13 18.42 44.71 32.91
N LEU A 14 17.55 44.35 31.95
CA LEU A 14 16.15 44.76 31.98
C LEU A 14 15.36 43.79 32.89
N LEU A 15 15.35 44.14 34.18
CA LEU A 15 14.49 43.51 35.18
C LEU A 15 13.03 43.80 34.86
N LEU A 16 12.22 42.75 34.71
CA LEU A 16 10.79 42.80 34.99
C LEU A 16 10.46 41.66 35.95
N ILE A 17 10.36 42.00 37.23
CA ILE A 17 9.86 41.10 38.27
C ILE A 17 8.37 40.90 38.03
N GLY A 18 7.94 39.65 37.89
CA GLY A 18 6.53 39.27 37.89
C GLY A 18 5.91 39.46 39.27
N LEU A 19 5.43 40.67 39.56
CA LEU A 19 4.27 40.82 40.42
C LEU A 19 3.04 40.38 39.62
N PRO A 20 2.05 39.68 40.22
CA PRO A 20 0.78 39.42 39.55
C PRO A 20 0.10 40.76 39.24
N GLY A 21 0.06 41.10 37.94
CA GLY A 21 -0.47 42.35 37.43
C GLY A 21 -2.00 42.41 37.49
N ASN A 22 -2.55 42.48 38.69
CA ASN A 22 -3.98 42.73 38.95
C ASN A 22 -4.37 44.12 38.43
N GLY A 23 -4.61 44.26 37.12
CA GLY A 23 -5.15 45.48 36.52
C GLY A 23 -4.84 45.75 35.03
N VAL A 24 -4.02 44.94 34.34
CA VAL A 24 -3.63 45.23 32.94
C VAL A 24 -4.25 44.22 31.97
N ALA A 25 -4.83 44.74 30.88
CA ALA A 25 -5.28 43.98 29.72
C ALA A 25 -4.09 43.41 28.95
N ARG A 26 -4.10 42.12 28.60
CA ARG A 26 -2.99 41.48 27.88
C ARG A 26 -3.50 40.39 26.95
N VAL A 27 -3.65 40.72 25.67
CA VAL A 27 -4.08 39.77 24.63
C VAL A 27 -2.87 39.32 23.82
N VAL A 28 -2.62 38.02 23.78
CA VAL A 28 -1.42 37.41 23.19
C VAL A 28 -1.78 36.14 22.40
N TRP A 29 -0.91 35.75 21.46
CA TRP A 29 -1.05 34.48 20.71
C TRP A 29 -1.02 33.28 21.67
N ASN A 30 -1.95 32.34 21.52
CA ASN A 30 -2.08 31.17 22.42
C ASN A 30 -1.87 29.82 21.69
N GLU A 31 -2.46 29.66 20.51
CA GLU A 31 -2.44 28.40 19.75
C GLU A 31 -2.46 28.70 18.25
N VAL A 32 -1.76 27.90 17.45
CA VAL A 32 -1.77 27.98 15.97
C VAL A 32 -1.84 26.58 15.38
N PHE A 33 -2.86 26.35 14.54
CA PHE A 33 -3.03 25.12 13.76
C PHE A 33 -2.86 25.47 12.29
N TYR A 34 -1.63 25.32 11.79
CA TYR A 34 -1.22 25.79 10.46
C TYR A 34 -1.16 24.67 9.40
N HIS A 35 -1.15 23.40 9.82
CA HIS A 35 -1.03 22.26 8.91
C HIS A 35 -1.78 21.05 9.48
N ALA A 36 -2.94 20.76 8.89
CA ALA A 36 -3.79 19.65 9.28
C ALA A 36 -3.25 18.27 8.83
N PRO A 37 -3.60 17.17 9.52
CA PRO A 37 -3.51 15.83 8.95
C PRO A 37 -4.28 15.73 7.63
N GLY A 38 -3.87 14.79 6.77
CA GLY A 38 -4.43 14.64 5.42
C GLY A 38 -4.14 15.80 4.45
N ASP A 39 -3.49 16.87 4.92
CA ASP A 39 -3.33 18.16 4.24
C ASP A 39 -4.69 18.85 3.94
N LEU A 40 -5.60 18.86 4.92
CA LEU A 40 -6.88 19.59 4.87
C LEU A 40 -6.62 21.12 4.93
N GLU A 41 -6.34 21.75 3.79
CA GLU A 41 -5.95 23.17 3.67
C GLU A 41 -6.99 24.17 4.19
N ASP A 42 -8.27 23.77 4.25
CA ASP A 42 -9.37 24.58 4.81
C ASP A 42 -9.52 24.44 6.33
N LEU A 43 -8.80 23.48 6.96
CA LEU A 43 -8.72 23.34 8.41
C LEU A 43 -7.45 24.02 8.95
N GLN A 44 -7.57 25.32 9.19
CA GLN A 44 -6.54 26.12 9.88
C GLN A 44 -7.19 27.05 10.88
N TYR A 45 -6.52 27.33 12.00
CA TYR A 45 -6.95 28.36 12.95
C TYR A 45 -5.78 28.98 13.70
N VAL A 46 -6.06 30.16 14.27
CA VAL A 46 -5.22 30.83 15.25
C VAL A 46 -6.05 31.23 16.45
N GLU A 47 -5.45 31.24 17.63
CA GLU A 47 -6.11 31.61 18.86
C GLU A 47 -5.33 32.70 19.63
N LEU A 48 -6.10 33.60 20.23
CA LEU A 48 -5.62 34.58 21.21
C LEU A 48 -6.16 34.24 22.61
N VAL A 49 -5.34 34.48 23.64
CA VAL A 49 -5.77 34.45 25.05
C VAL A 49 -5.60 35.82 25.68
N ASN A 50 -6.56 36.21 26.53
CA ASN A 50 -6.40 37.34 27.42
C ASN A 50 -5.79 36.87 28.75
N ASP A 51 -4.47 36.94 28.86
CA ASP A 51 -3.70 36.64 30.08
C ASP A 51 -3.91 37.70 31.19
N GLY A 52 -4.58 38.81 30.87
CA GLY A 52 -4.90 39.90 31.79
C GLY A 52 -6.14 39.64 32.66
N GLY A 53 -6.16 40.27 33.83
CA GLY A 53 -7.27 40.19 34.80
C GLY A 53 -8.51 41.05 34.47
N THR A 54 -8.57 41.69 33.30
CA THR A 54 -9.67 42.59 32.89
C THR A 54 -10.16 42.29 31.48
N PRO A 55 -11.47 42.47 31.16
CA PRO A 55 -11.98 42.26 29.81
C PRO A 55 -11.37 43.24 28.79
N VAL A 56 -11.17 42.79 27.56
CA VAL A 56 -10.63 43.59 26.45
C VAL A 56 -11.64 43.68 25.31
N ASP A 57 -11.79 44.87 24.75
CA ASP A 57 -12.57 45.11 23.53
C ASP A 57 -11.65 45.01 22.31
N LEU A 58 -11.93 44.02 21.46
CA LEU A 58 -11.16 43.71 20.25
C LEU A 58 -11.73 44.42 19.01
N SER A 59 -12.81 45.21 19.14
CA SER A 59 -13.44 45.91 18.00
C SER A 59 -12.43 46.67 17.17
N GLY A 60 -12.30 46.33 15.89
CA GLY A 60 -11.38 46.99 14.96
C GLY A 60 -9.90 46.57 15.06
N TRP A 61 -9.55 45.65 15.97
CA TRP A 61 -8.23 44.98 15.96
C TRP A 61 -8.08 44.14 14.69
N ARG A 62 -6.85 43.85 14.29
CA ARG A 62 -6.54 43.15 13.04
C ARG A 62 -5.50 42.06 13.20
N LEU A 63 -5.71 40.96 12.49
CA LEU A 63 -4.65 40.01 12.16
C LEU A 63 -4.05 40.43 10.82
N THR A 64 -2.72 40.47 10.73
CA THR A 64 -2.02 40.85 9.48
C THR A 64 -0.74 40.02 9.30
N ARG A 65 -0.31 39.92 8.03
CA ARG A 65 0.82 39.09 7.55
C ARG A 65 0.50 37.58 7.68
N GLY A 66 0.55 36.87 6.56
CA GLY A 66 0.09 35.48 6.46
C GLY A 66 -1.43 35.39 6.28
N VAL A 67 -2.16 35.74 7.34
CA VAL A 67 -3.62 35.81 7.35
C VAL A 67 -4.11 37.25 7.58
N GLU A 68 -5.33 37.53 7.11
CA GLU A 68 -6.00 38.82 7.28
C GLU A 68 -7.37 38.62 7.94
N PHE A 69 -7.61 39.36 9.02
CA PHE A 69 -8.89 39.38 9.72
C PHE A 69 -9.10 40.73 10.41
N LEU A 70 -10.34 41.19 10.48
CA LEU A 70 -10.76 42.39 11.19
C LEU A 70 -11.80 41.98 12.23
N PHE A 71 -11.48 42.14 13.51
CA PHE A 71 -12.41 41.79 14.59
C PHE A 71 -13.67 42.68 14.53
N PRO A 72 -14.88 42.10 14.43
CA PRO A 72 -16.13 42.86 14.35
C PRO A 72 -16.37 43.82 15.51
N ALA A 73 -17.23 44.82 15.28
CA ALA A 73 -17.68 45.70 16.34
C ALA A 73 -18.45 44.92 17.41
N GLY A 74 -18.06 45.08 18.68
CA GLY A 74 -18.62 44.37 19.83
C GLY A 74 -17.86 43.10 20.23
N THR A 75 -16.84 42.65 19.48
CA THR A 75 -16.03 41.50 19.90
C THR A 75 -15.26 41.80 21.18
N ARG A 76 -15.47 40.99 22.22
CA ARG A 76 -14.86 41.14 23.54
C ARG A 76 -14.32 39.81 24.03
N VAL A 77 -13.19 39.87 24.75
CA VAL A 77 -12.59 38.72 25.43
C VAL A 77 -12.54 39.01 26.93
N GLY A 78 -13.12 38.12 27.75
CA GLY A 78 -13.06 38.23 29.21
C GLY A 78 -11.66 37.92 29.76
N PRO A 79 -11.43 38.12 31.07
CA PRO A 79 -10.19 37.69 31.72
C PRO A 79 -9.99 36.18 31.57
N HIS A 80 -8.79 35.76 31.17
CA HIS A 80 -8.42 34.35 30.96
C HIS A 80 -9.34 33.59 29.98
N GLN A 81 -9.97 34.30 29.04
CA GLN A 81 -10.75 33.72 27.95
C GLN A 81 -9.99 33.73 26.63
N PHE A 82 -10.46 32.90 25.71
CA PHE A 82 -9.87 32.61 24.41
C PHE A 82 -10.71 33.20 23.26
N VAL A 83 -10.07 33.49 22.13
CA VAL A 83 -10.73 33.91 20.89
C VAL A 83 -10.10 33.20 19.70
N VAL A 84 -10.87 32.34 19.05
CA VAL A 84 -10.45 31.58 17.86
C VAL A 84 -10.86 32.30 16.58
N VAL A 85 -9.96 32.36 15.61
CA VAL A 85 -10.24 32.79 14.23
C VAL A 85 -9.75 31.68 13.30
N CYS A 86 -10.61 31.16 12.42
CA CYS A 86 -10.31 29.99 11.59
C CYS A 86 -10.37 30.29 10.08
N LYS A 87 -9.96 29.32 9.26
CA LYS A 87 -9.99 29.44 7.79
C LYS A 87 -11.37 29.14 7.19
N SER A 88 -12.09 28.19 7.79
CA SER A 88 -13.44 27.76 7.42
C SER A 88 -14.14 27.27 8.69
N GLU A 89 -15.20 27.96 9.11
CA GLU A 89 -15.98 27.65 10.32
C GLU A 89 -16.69 26.30 10.15
N ALA A 90 -17.23 26.06 8.94
CA ALA A 90 -17.85 24.79 8.57
C ALA A 90 -16.88 23.60 8.60
N ARG A 91 -15.58 23.81 8.29
CA ARG A 91 -14.55 22.77 8.43
C ARG A 91 -14.10 22.62 9.87
N PHE A 92 -13.86 23.72 10.56
CA PHE A 92 -13.46 23.74 11.97
C PHE A 92 -14.44 22.95 12.85
N HIS A 93 -15.74 23.15 12.67
CA HIS A 93 -16.79 22.45 13.42
C HIS A 93 -16.98 20.96 13.09
N GLN A 94 -16.28 20.41 12.08
CA GLN A 94 -16.21 18.95 11.89
C GLN A 94 -15.32 18.28 12.95
N PHE A 95 -14.40 19.04 13.57
CA PHE A 95 -13.37 18.51 14.47
C PHE A 95 -13.38 19.15 15.86
N PHE A 96 -13.74 20.44 15.97
CA PHE A 96 -13.64 21.24 17.20
C PHE A 96 -14.97 21.92 17.56
N GLN A 97 -15.23 22.11 18.86
CA GLN A 97 -16.50 22.66 19.38
C GLN A 97 -16.38 24.08 19.96
N ALA A 98 -15.23 24.75 19.75
CA ALA A 98 -14.97 26.08 20.27
C ALA A 98 -15.77 27.18 19.54
N PRO A 99 -16.22 28.25 20.21
CA PRO A 99 -16.78 29.42 19.54
C PRO A 99 -15.75 30.10 18.62
N VAL A 100 -16.14 30.39 17.39
CA VAL A 100 -15.32 31.09 16.38
C VAL A 100 -15.73 32.57 16.32
N ALA A 101 -14.77 33.48 16.29
CA ALA A 101 -15.01 34.92 16.14
C ALA A 101 -15.20 35.37 14.69
N GLY A 102 -14.76 34.56 13.73
CA GLY A 102 -14.99 34.69 12.29
C GLY A 102 -13.96 33.94 11.46
N GLU A 103 -14.13 34.00 10.14
CA GLU A 103 -13.22 33.40 9.16
C GLU A 103 -12.15 34.41 8.67
N PHE A 104 -10.89 33.99 8.55
CA PHE A 104 -9.80 34.79 7.99
C PHE A 104 -9.58 34.55 6.49
N SER A 105 -9.12 35.60 5.78
CA SER A 105 -8.57 35.49 4.43
C SER A 105 -7.07 35.23 4.46
N GLY A 106 -6.51 34.76 3.34
CA GLY A 106 -5.16 34.15 3.30
C GLY A 106 -5.18 32.67 3.74
N THR A 107 -4.00 32.07 3.85
CA THR A 107 -3.78 30.66 4.22
C THR A 107 -2.44 30.57 4.94
N LEU A 108 -2.39 29.87 6.06
CA LEU A 108 -1.15 29.63 6.80
C LEU A 108 -0.24 28.67 6.03
N LYS A 109 1.07 28.92 6.07
CA LYS A 109 2.07 28.15 5.34
C LYS A 109 2.60 27.01 6.18
N HIS A 110 2.62 25.80 5.61
CA HIS A 110 3.12 24.59 6.27
C HIS A 110 4.58 24.66 6.73
N ARG A 111 5.41 25.57 6.19
CA ARG A 111 6.81 25.80 6.60
C ARG A 111 6.98 26.92 7.64
N GLY A 112 5.87 27.42 8.17
CA GLY A 112 5.78 28.57 9.05
C GLY A 112 5.94 29.92 8.36
N GLU A 113 5.63 30.96 9.12
CA GLU A 113 5.59 32.35 8.66
C GLU A 113 5.64 33.35 9.82
N ARG A 114 5.15 34.57 9.60
CA ARG A 114 4.94 35.59 10.63
C ARG A 114 3.52 36.12 10.58
N ILE A 115 2.89 36.20 11.74
CA ILE A 115 1.57 36.81 11.98
C ILE A 115 1.72 37.92 13.03
N ASP A 116 1.18 39.09 12.75
CA ASP A 116 1.13 40.25 13.67
C ASP A 116 -0.31 40.50 14.13
N LEU A 117 -0.51 40.65 15.44
CA LEU A 117 -1.75 41.15 16.05
C LEU A 117 -1.63 42.66 16.22
N LEU A 118 -2.56 43.41 15.61
CA LEU A 118 -2.63 44.86 15.70
C LEU A 118 -3.89 45.29 16.46
N ASN A 119 -3.77 46.30 17.34
CA ASN A 119 -4.91 46.96 17.95
C ASN A 119 -5.65 47.89 16.96
N ALA A 120 -6.77 48.46 17.40
CA ALA A 120 -7.59 49.36 16.59
C ALA A 120 -6.88 50.66 16.12
N SER A 121 -5.78 51.08 16.75
CA SER A 121 -4.96 52.22 16.31
C SER A 121 -3.77 51.84 15.42
N GLY A 122 -3.59 50.53 15.13
CA GLY A 122 -2.51 50.00 14.31
C GLY A 122 -1.20 49.72 15.06
N GLY A 123 -1.19 49.82 16.39
CA GLY A 123 -0.08 49.37 17.22
C GLY A 123 0.01 47.84 17.26
N VAL A 124 1.23 47.30 17.28
CA VAL A 124 1.46 45.85 17.41
C VAL A 124 1.31 45.45 18.88
N GLU A 125 0.37 44.57 19.18
CA GLU A 125 0.13 44.04 20.54
C GLU A 125 0.93 42.74 20.77
N ASP A 126 0.93 41.83 19.80
CA ASP A 126 1.75 40.62 19.84
C ASP A 126 2.21 40.19 18.43
N ARG A 127 3.30 39.43 18.37
CA ARG A 127 3.90 38.92 17.14
C ARG A 127 4.38 37.49 17.35
N LEU A 128 4.06 36.66 16.36
CA LEU A 128 4.57 35.30 16.28
C LEU A 128 5.26 35.11 14.93
N LYS A 129 6.53 34.70 14.95
CA LYS A 129 7.25 34.20 13.77
C LYS A 129 7.78 32.79 14.02
N PHE A 130 7.23 31.79 13.34
CA PHE A 130 7.51 30.37 13.57
C PHE A 130 8.00 29.63 12.31
N THR A 131 8.44 28.39 12.47
CA THR A 131 8.85 27.46 11.39
C THR A 131 8.42 26.04 11.72
N ASP A 132 8.37 25.15 10.74
CA ASP A 132 8.13 23.70 10.89
C ASP A 132 9.37 22.90 11.36
N GLN A 133 10.43 23.59 11.77
CA GLN A 133 11.73 23.02 12.09
C GLN A 133 12.15 23.31 13.54
N PRO A 134 12.87 22.38 14.21
CA PRO A 134 13.43 22.60 15.55
C PRO A 134 14.24 23.90 15.63
N PRO A 135 14.15 24.68 16.73
CA PRO A 135 13.55 24.32 18.02
C PRO A 135 12.03 24.44 18.13
N TRP A 136 11.31 24.84 17.08
CA TRP A 136 9.84 24.82 17.07
C TRP A 136 9.30 23.36 17.05
N PRO A 137 8.10 23.12 17.59
CA PRO A 137 7.47 21.80 17.62
C PRO A 137 7.20 21.25 16.21
N VAL A 138 7.57 19.99 15.99
CA VAL A 138 7.46 19.33 14.68
C VAL A 138 6.13 18.59 14.55
N GLY A 139 5.52 18.17 15.66
CA GLY A 139 4.19 17.54 15.68
C GLY A 139 3.04 18.41 15.15
N ALA A 140 3.24 19.72 15.06
CA ALA A 140 2.30 20.66 14.43
C ALA A 140 2.43 20.74 12.89
N GLY A 141 3.47 20.13 12.30
CA GLY A 141 3.75 20.12 10.86
C GLY A 141 2.97 19.05 10.09
N GLY A 142 1.64 19.03 10.22
CA GLY A 142 0.79 18.09 9.49
C GLY A 142 0.82 16.66 10.03
N PHE A 143 1.18 16.46 11.29
CA PHE A 143 0.80 15.24 12.01
C PHE A 143 -0.63 15.41 12.49
N SER A 144 -0.91 15.42 13.80
CA SER A 144 -2.26 15.70 14.31
C SER A 144 -2.35 16.95 15.18
N GLY A 145 -1.26 17.41 15.82
CA GLY A 145 -1.33 18.46 16.83
C GLY A 145 -1.34 19.89 16.30
N SER A 146 -1.72 20.82 17.18
CA SER A 146 -1.48 22.26 17.02
C SER A 146 -0.13 22.66 17.62
N MET A 147 0.28 23.90 17.39
CA MET A 147 1.37 24.55 18.10
C MET A 147 0.79 25.38 19.25
N GLU A 148 0.94 24.89 20.49
CA GLU A 148 0.40 25.50 21.71
C GLU A 148 1.49 26.27 22.47
N ARG A 149 1.13 27.44 23.03
CA ARG A 149 1.96 28.21 23.94
C ARG A 149 1.94 27.60 25.35
N ILE A 150 3.11 27.45 25.96
CA ILE A 150 3.27 26.87 27.28
C ILE A 150 2.92 27.89 28.35
N SER A 151 3.52 29.08 28.30
CA SER A 151 3.30 30.13 29.28
C SER A 151 2.91 31.44 28.58
N PRO A 152 1.64 31.87 28.67
CA PRO A 152 1.21 33.21 28.24
C PRO A 152 2.05 34.32 28.90
N GLY A 153 2.46 34.08 30.15
CA GLY A 153 3.44 34.85 30.92
C GLY A 153 4.70 35.23 30.14
N ALA A 154 5.37 34.25 29.54
CA ALA A 154 6.66 34.43 28.85
C ALA A 154 6.53 35.00 27.43
N ALA A 155 7.65 35.38 26.81
CA ALA A 155 7.67 36.03 25.50
C ALA A 155 7.21 35.08 24.36
N THR A 156 6.52 35.65 23.38
CA THR A 156 5.93 34.95 22.22
C THR A 156 6.98 34.46 21.22
N GLU A 157 8.03 35.27 21.02
CA GLU A 157 9.11 35.03 20.04
C GLU A 157 10.14 33.98 20.52
N LEU A 158 9.96 33.37 21.70
CA LEU A 158 10.79 32.28 22.22
C LEU A 158 10.23 30.93 21.76
N PRO A 159 10.90 30.20 20.85
CA PRO A 159 10.41 28.89 20.38
C PRO A 159 10.21 27.89 21.52
N GLU A 160 10.98 28.01 22.59
CA GLU A 160 10.94 27.09 23.74
C GLU A 160 9.71 27.33 24.63
N ASN A 161 9.00 28.44 24.45
CA ASN A 161 7.68 28.70 25.02
C ASN A 161 6.54 28.05 24.19
N TRP A 162 6.86 27.27 23.16
CA TRP A 162 5.90 26.52 22.37
C TRP A 162 6.19 25.02 22.41
N ALA A 163 5.13 24.21 22.24
CA ALA A 163 5.20 22.77 22.08
C ALA A 163 4.01 22.29 21.23
N THR A 164 4.07 21.04 20.73
CA THR A 164 2.93 20.42 20.07
C THR A 164 1.79 20.21 21.09
N SER A 165 0.52 20.32 20.71
CA SER A 165 -0.57 19.78 21.53
C SER A 165 -0.40 18.26 21.77
N MET A 166 -1.21 17.68 22.65
CA MET A 166 -1.34 16.21 22.68
C MET A 166 -1.73 15.67 21.30
N LEU A 167 -0.95 14.71 20.79
CA LEU A 167 -1.18 14.06 19.49
C LEU A 167 -2.37 13.10 19.58
N SER A 168 -3.23 13.13 18.56
CA SER A 168 -4.26 12.10 18.38
C SER A 168 -3.64 10.73 18.11
N GLY A 169 -4.21 9.68 18.72
CA GLY A 169 -3.86 8.28 18.42
C GLY A 169 -4.32 7.80 17.03
N ASP A 170 -5.28 8.52 16.44
CA ASP A 170 -5.64 8.43 15.02
C ASP A 170 -4.87 9.52 14.26
N PRO A 171 -3.94 9.18 13.34
CA PRO A 171 -3.10 10.14 12.63
C PRO A 171 -3.88 11.03 11.66
N ASP A 172 -5.06 10.61 11.21
CA ASP A 172 -5.88 11.37 10.26
C ASP A 172 -6.85 12.34 10.99
N ARG A 173 -6.89 12.27 12.34
CA ARG A 173 -7.72 13.11 13.19
C ARG A 173 -6.91 14.28 13.80
N PRO A 174 -7.29 15.53 13.53
CA PRO A 174 -6.77 16.72 14.21
C PRO A 174 -6.88 16.67 15.74
N SER A 175 -5.92 17.29 16.41
CA SER A 175 -5.89 17.58 17.84
C SER A 175 -5.37 18.99 18.12
N GLY A 176 -5.58 19.46 19.35
CA GLY A 176 -5.42 20.85 19.78
C GLY A 176 -6.46 21.17 20.86
N THR A 177 -6.40 22.36 21.44
CA THR A 177 -7.27 22.80 22.55
C THR A 177 -8.00 24.12 22.31
N PRO A 178 -8.53 24.41 21.10
CA PRO A 178 -9.15 25.71 20.85
C PRO A 178 -10.37 25.91 21.77
N GLY A 179 -10.50 27.13 22.28
CA GLY A 179 -11.49 27.54 23.28
C GLY A 179 -11.18 27.08 24.71
N ALA A 180 -10.02 26.46 24.97
CA ALA A 180 -9.67 25.85 26.25
C ALA A 180 -8.21 26.07 26.65
N THR A 181 -7.86 25.73 27.89
CA THR A 181 -6.48 25.79 28.37
C THR A 181 -5.60 24.78 27.62
N ASN A 182 -4.49 25.28 27.06
CA ASN A 182 -3.48 24.47 26.35
C ASN A 182 -3.08 23.20 27.10
N SER A 183 -3.01 22.09 26.36
CA SER A 183 -2.57 20.78 26.89
C SER A 183 -1.15 20.82 27.45
N VAL A 184 -0.32 21.78 26.99
CA VAL A 184 1.05 22.02 27.47
C VAL A 184 1.19 23.18 28.48
N TYR A 185 0.08 23.73 28.99
CA TYR A 185 0.07 24.95 29.81
C TYR A 185 0.92 24.85 31.08
N SER A 186 1.66 25.93 31.38
CA SER A 186 2.35 26.14 32.65
C SER A 186 2.36 27.62 33.05
N GLY A 187 1.98 27.89 34.31
CA GLY A 187 1.94 29.26 34.87
C GLY A 187 3.31 29.95 34.97
N THR A 188 4.40 29.19 34.85
CA THR A 188 5.77 29.70 34.67
C THR A 188 6.43 28.92 33.53
N LEU A 189 7.19 29.59 32.65
CA LEU A 189 7.98 28.91 31.62
C LEU A 189 8.89 27.84 32.26
N PRO A 190 8.77 26.55 31.87
CA PRO A 190 9.66 25.50 32.38
C PRO A 190 11.11 25.68 31.91
N PRO A 191 12.08 24.95 32.50
CA PRO A 191 13.47 25.03 32.09
C PRO A 191 13.66 24.77 30.59
N VAL A 192 14.41 25.65 29.93
CA VAL A 192 14.76 25.51 28.51
C VAL A 192 15.89 24.50 28.37
N ILE A 193 15.63 23.39 27.68
CA ILE A 193 16.63 22.39 27.28
C ILE A 193 16.98 22.62 25.80
N SER A 194 18.26 22.84 25.51
CA SER A 194 18.78 23.12 24.17
C SER A 194 20.12 22.42 23.93
N SER A 195 20.60 22.42 22.68
CA SER A 195 21.93 21.91 22.30
C SER A 195 22.23 20.48 22.78
N VAL A 196 21.22 19.62 22.88
CA VAL A 196 21.41 18.23 23.34
C VAL A 196 22.26 17.47 22.33
N ARG A 197 23.32 16.80 22.82
CA ARG A 197 24.25 16.01 22.01
C ARG A 197 24.53 14.67 22.65
N LEU A 198 24.47 13.63 21.84
CA LEU A 198 24.91 12.28 22.19
C LEU A 198 26.38 12.14 21.75
N GLY A 199 27.22 11.53 22.59
CA GLY A 199 28.66 11.39 22.35
C GLY A 199 29.02 10.42 21.23
N ALA A 200 28.08 9.61 20.77
CA ALA A 200 28.21 8.65 19.67
C ALA A 200 26.94 8.63 18.80
N THR A 201 27.08 8.13 17.57
CA THR A 201 25.97 7.87 16.64
C THR A 201 25.33 6.49 16.83
N ASP A 202 26.09 5.58 17.42
CA ASP A 202 25.83 4.15 17.59
C ASP A 202 26.80 3.60 18.63
N LEU A 203 26.50 2.43 19.21
CA LEU A 203 27.26 1.84 20.32
C LEU A 203 27.42 0.32 20.13
N THR A 204 28.45 -0.25 20.74
CA THR A 204 28.45 -1.66 21.14
C THR A 204 27.79 -1.84 22.51
N PRO A 205 27.32 -3.05 22.88
CA PRO A 205 26.76 -3.33 24.22
C PRO A 205 27.68 -3.00 25.40
N SER A 206 28.99 -2.87 25.13
CA SER A 206 30.04 -2.51 26.10
C SER A 206 30.35 -1.02 26.18
N ASP A 207 29.86 -0.19 25.26
CA ASP A 207 30.20 1.23 25.21
C ASP A 207 29.30 2.07 26.12
N PRO A 208 29.86 2.98 26.95
CA PRO A 208 29.10 4.00 27.64
C PRO A 208 28.73 5.15 26.69
N LEU A 209 27.64 5.86 26.97
CA LEU A 209 27.22 7.02 26.17
C LEU A 209 27.27 8.31 27.01
N GLU A 210 28.17 9.23 26.64
CA GLU A 210 28.12 10.60 27.16
C GLU A 210 26.94 11.35 26.53
N VAL A 211 26.15 12.03 27.37
CA VAL A 211 25.03 12.88 26.95
C VAL A 211 25.28 14.28 27.50
N ARG A 212 25.21 15.28 26.63
CA ARG A 212 25.40 16.70 26.95
C ARG A 212 24.13 17.46 26.64
N ALA A 213 23.80 18.46 27.45
CA ALA A 213 22.68 19.36 27.23
C ALA A 213 22.98 20.74 27.81
N ARG A 214 22.46 21.79 27.17
CA ARG A 214 22.43 23.13 27.75
C ARG A 214 21.05 23.34 28.38
N VAL A 215 21.01 23.64 29.68
CA VAL A 215 19.77 23.87 30.42
C VAL A 215 19.80 25.23 31.11
N THR A 216 18.77 26.05 30.87
CA THR A 216 18.63 27.39 31.43
C THR A 216 17.21 27.62 31.93
N ASP A 217 17.07 28.30 33.06
CA ASP A 217 15.79 28.67 33.67
C ASP A 217 15.94 30.02 34.38
N VAL A 218 14.90 30.85 34.38
CA VAL A 218 14.93 32.21 34.96
C VAL A 218 15.02 32.19 36.49
N GLY A 219 14.40 31.20 37.13
CA GLY A 219 14.54 30.94 38.58
C GLY A 219 15.77 30.13 38.96
N GLY A 220 16.54 29.65 37.97
CA GLY A 220 17.61 28.67 38.14
C GLY A 220 17.12 27.23 37.94
N VAL A 221 18.05 26.27 37.90
CA VAL A 221 17.72 24.86 37.58
C VAL A 221 17.84 24.01 38.84
N ALA A 222 16.73 23.40 39.27
CA ALA A 222 16.68 22.57 40.49
C ALA A 222 17.25 21.16 40.27
N GLY A 223 17.12 20.61 39.05
CA GLY A 223 17.71 19.32 38.70
C GLY A 223 17.66 19.04 37.21
N VAL A 224 18.63 18.28 36.72
CA VAL A 224 18.68 17.76 35.35
C VAL A 224 19.05 16.29 35.39
N SER A 225 18.38 15.46 34.61
CA SER A 225 18.68 14.04 34.47
C SER A 225 18.49 13.55 33.03
N VAL A 226 19.21 12.49 32.69
CA VAL A 226 18.98 11.71 31.48
C VAL A 226 18.13 10.51 31.85
N ARG A 227 17.10 10.26 31.05
CA ARG A 227 16.21 9.11 31.12
C ARG A 227 16.46 8.26 29.89
N TYR A 228 16.66 6.96 30.07
CA TYR A 228 17.00 6.07 28.95
C TYR A 228 16.41 4.67 29.12
N ARG A 229 16.17 3.99 28.00
CA ARG A 229 15.79 2.58 27.97
C ARG A 229 16.33 1.91 26.71
N LEU A 230 16.75 0.64 26.83
CA LEU A 230 17.04 -0.21 25.68
C LEU A 230 15.74 -0.85 25.17
N MET A 231 15.53 -0.81 23.86
CA MET A 231 14.39 -1.39 23.17
C MET A 231 14.89 -2.56 22.31
N SER A 232 14.33 -3.75 22.48
CA SER A 232 14.70 -4.97 21.75
C SER A 232 13.45 -5.65 21.19
N ALA A 233 13.60 -6.67 20.33
CA ALA A 233 12.45 -7.33 19.71
C ALA A 233 11.45 -7.87 20.75
N GLY A 234 10.22 -7.35 20.72
CA GLY A 234 9.14 -7.69 21.67
C GLY A 234 9.37 -7.26 23.12
N GLN A 235 10.34 -6.37 23.38
CA GLN A 235 10.67 -5.94 24.74
C GLN A 235 11.01 -4.44 24.82
N GLU A 236 10.21 -3.71 25.60
CA GLU A 236 10.62 -2.41 26.15
C GLU A 236 11.40 -2.65 27.45
N GLY A 237 12.69 -2.24 27.49
CA GLY A 237 13.48 -2.26 28.71
C GLY A 237 12.98 -1.25 29.75
N PRO A 238 13.32 -1.42 31.04
CA PRO A 238 12.94 -0.48 32.08
C PRO A 238 13.56 0.91 31.80
N GLU A 239 12.83 1.96 32.15
CA GLU A 239 13.37 3.32 32.07
C GLU A 239 14.27 3.62 33.26
N LEU A 240 15.54 3.83 32.96
CA LEU A 240 16.60 4.12 33.91
C LEU A 240 16.93 5.63 33.90
N THR A 241 17.50 6.11 35.00
CA THR A 241 17.77 7.54 35.21
C THR A 241 19.22 7.77 35.63
N VAL A 242 19.90 8.73 35.01
CA VAL A 242 21.22 9.22 35.43
C VAL A 242 21.11 10.72 35.72
N PRO A 243 21.49 11.21 36.92
CA PRO A 243 21.57 12.65 37.16
C PRO A 243 22.66 13.29 36.29
N MET A 244 22.41 14.48 35.75
CA MET A 244 23.43 15.24 35.02
C MET A 244 24.14 16.23 35.95
N THR A 245 25.46 16.28 35.85
CA THR A 245 26.32 17.22 36.59
C THR A 245 26.59 18.44 35.72
N SER A 246 26.47 19.65 36.29
CA SER A 246 26.90 20.88 35.60
C SER A 246 28.42 20.90 35.43
N ARG A 247 28.90 21.25 34.24
CA ARG A 247 30.32 21.56 33.96
C ARG A 247 30.64 23.05 34.10
N GLY A 248 29.73 23.84 34.68
CA GLY A 248 29.82 25.29 34.82
C GLY A 248 28.85 26.01 33.88
N GLY A 249 28.22 27.07 34.39
CA GLY A 249 27.14 27.75 33.68
C GLY A 249 25.97 26.82 33.37
N ALA A 250 25.44 26.93 32.16
CA ALA A 250 24.25 26.20 31.69
C ALA A 250 24.55 24.81 31.11
N GLU A 251 25.81 24.35 31.08
CA GLU A 251 26.19 23.08 30.44
C GLU A 251 26.13 21.91 31.43
N TYR A 252 25.36 20.87 31.08
CA TYR A 252 25.15 19.66 31.88
C TYR A 252 25.66 18.42 31.13
N VAL A 253 26.21 17.45 31.87
CA VAL A 253 26.66 16.17 31.32
C VAL A 253 26.20 14.98 32.18
N ALA A 254 25.89 13.86 31.56
CA ALA A 254 25.83 12.55 32.20
C ALA A 254 26.52 11.50 31.31
N THR A 255 26.86 10.36 31.90
CA THR A 255 27.30 9.17 31.18
C THR A 255 26.32 8.04 31.47
N ILE A 256 25.61 7.58 30.44
CA ILE A 256 24.82 6.36 30.48
C ILE A 256 25.80 5.18 30.52
N PRO A 257 25.66 4.23 31.47
CA PRO A 257 26.51 3.04 31.53
C PRO A 257 26.24 2.09 30.33
N PRO A 258 27.14 1.15 30.03
CA PRO A 258 26.96 0.16 28.96
C PRO A 258 25.62 -0.58 29.08
N SER A 259 24.94 -0.79 27.95
CA SER A 259 23.59 -1.37 27.92
C SER A 259 23.55 -2.87 28.21
N GLY A 260 24.65 -3.59 27.94
CA GLY A 260 24.74 -5.05 28.04
C GLY A 260 23.92 -5.83 27.00
N GLY A 261 23.23 -5.16 26.07
CA GLY A 261 22.37 -5.78 25.05
C GLY A 261 22.26 -4.93 23.78
N VAL A 262 21.69 -5.55 22.73
CA VAL A 262 21.49 -4.95 21.39
C VAL A 262 20.06 -4.46 21.17
N GLY A 263 19.88 -3.54 20.23
CA GLY A 263 18.59 -2.98 19.86
C GLY A 263 18.67 -1.46 19.65
N VAL A 264 17.63 -0.72 20.05
CA VAL A 264 17.57 0.74 19.98
C VAL A 264 17.62 1.33 21.39
N LEU A 265 18.63 2.16 21.67
CA LEU A 265 18.72 2.92 22.92
C LEU A 265 17.96 4.24 22.75
N ARG A 266 16.83 4.38 23.45
CA ARG A 266 16.03 5.62 23.53
C ARG A 266 16.54 6.48 24.68
N VAL A 267 16.75 7.77 24.44
CA VAL A 267 17.34 8.75 25.37
C VAL A 267 16.50 10.03 25.39
N ARG A 268 16.20 10.54 26.58
CA ARG A 268 15.53 11.83 26.84
C ARG A 268 16.30 12.60 27.91
N VAL A 269 16.26 13.93 27.84
CA VAL A 269 16.72 14.82 28.92
C VAL A 269 15.50 15.37 29.64
N HIS A 270 15.53 15.33 30.97
CA HIS A 270 14.53 15.90 31.87
C HIS A 270 15.18 17.02 32.68
N ALA A 271 14.51 18.16 32.78
CA ALA A 271 14.93 19.29 33.61
C ALA A 271 13.77 19.79 34.47
N GLN A 272 14.07 20.21 35.70
CA GLN A 272 13.10 20.73 36.66
C GLN A 272 13.57 22.09 37.23
N GLY A 273 12.66 23.05 37.27
CA GLY A 273 12.86 24.37 37.88
C GLY A 273 12.44 24.40 39.36
N PRO A 274 12.86 25.40 40.15
CA PRO A 274 12.53 25.54 41.57
C PRO A 274 11.03 25.63 41.87
N SER A 275 10.21 26.09 40.93
CA SER A 275 8.74 26.10 41.03
C SER A 275 8.10 24.71 40.89
N GLY A 276 8.89 23.68 40.58
CA GLY A 276 8.42 22.35 40.24
C GLY A 276 8.08 22.16 38.76
N ALA A 277 8.11 23.21 37.94
CA ALA A 277 7.90 23.13 36.49
C ALA A 277 8.94 22.22 35.81
N VAL A 278 8.50 21.35 34.90
CA VAL A 278 9.35 20.34 34.24
C VAL A 278 9.39 20.52 32.73
N ARG A 279 10.53 20.18 32.12
CA ARG A 279 10.70 20.08 30.66
C ARG A 279 11.30 18.73 30.29
N TRP A 280 10.83 18.20 29.18
CA TRP A 280 11.42 17.06 28.49
C TRP A 280 12.01 17.47 27.14
N PHE A 281 13.13 16.86 26.76
CA PHE A 281 13.67 16.92 25.41
C PHE A 281 14.08 15.52 24.91
N PRO A 282 13.52 15.03 23.79
CA PRO A 282 12.33 15.56 23.12
C PRO A 282 11.08 15.54 24.02
N ALA A 283 10.12 16.41 23.72
CA ALA A 283 8.85 16.45 24.44
C ALA A 283 7.98 15.23 24.08
N GLU A 284 7.05 14.86 24.96
CA GLU A 284 6.29 13.60 24.86
C GLU A 284 5.24 13.59 23.74
N ASN A 285 4.79 14.79 23.40
CA ASN A 285 3.88 15.18 22.33
C ASN A 285 4.57 15.38 20.96
N GLU A 286 5.89 15.19 20.85
CA GLU A 286 6.54 15.16 19.54
C GLU A 286 6.33 13.79 18.84
N PRO A 287 6.29 13.70 17.50
CA PRO A 287 6.18 12.43 16.77
C PRO A 287 7.33 11.45 17.08
N ARG A 288 8.46 11.97 17.57
CA ARG A 288 9.63 11.22 18.03
C ARG A 288 10.00 11.66 19.45
N PRO A 289 9.34 11.14 20.51
CA PRO A 289 9.50 11.62 21.88
C PRO A 289 10.83 11.20 22.55
N ALA A 290 11.77 10.60 21.81
CA ALA A 290 13.12 10.27 22.27
C ALA A 290 14.16 10.53 21.16
N LEU A 291 15.41 10.77 21.57
CA LEU A 291 16.56 10.56 20.69
C LEU A 291 16.90 9.07 20.69
N SER A 292 17.22 8.51 19.52
CA SER A 292 17.39 7.06 19.37
C SER A 292 18.66 6.75 18.59
N LEU A 293 19.38 5.72 19.04
CA LEU A 293 20.58 5.19 18.37
C LEU A 293 20.61 3.66 18.43
N ALA A 294 21.37 3.05 17.52
CA ALA A 294 21.51 1.60 17.48
C ALA A 294 22.59 1.14 18.47
N VAL A 295 22.31 0.04 19.16
CA VAL A 295 23.31 -0.73 19.90
C VAL A 295 23.48 -2.08 19.19
N HIS A 296 24.65 -2.33 18.63
CA HIS A 296 24.94 -3.48 17.76
C HIS A 296 26.32 -4.07 18.05
N THR A 297 26.54 -5.35 17.74
CA THR A 297 27.83 -5.99 18.03
C THR A 297 28.89 -5.70 16.98
N ASN A 298 28.54 -5.83 15.69
CA ASN A 298 29.27 -5.31 14.52
C ASN A 298 28.47 -5.62 13.24
N TYR A 299 28.36 -4.66 12.31
CA TYR A 299 27.77 -4.92 11.00
C TYR A 299 28.80 -5.46 9.98
N PRO A 300 28.49 -6.55 9.25
CA PRO A 300 29.38 -7.09 8.22
C PRO A 300 29.58 -6.11 7.06
N ALA A 301 30.74 -6.19 6.40
CA ALA A 301 30.97 -5.49 5.14
C ALA A 301 30.23 -6.23 4.01
N LEU A 302 29.23 -5.59 3.41
CA LEU A 302 28.37 -6.15 2.37
C LEU A 302 28.34 -5.27 1.12
N LYS A 303 27.89 -5.81 -0.02
CA LYS A 303 27.62 -5.05 -1.26
C LYS A 303 26.20 -4.45 -1.30
N VAL A 304 25.38 -4.77 -0.30
CA VAL A 304 24.01 -4.26 -0.12
C VAL A 304 23.86 -3.66 1.29
N PRO A 305 23.04 -2.60 1.47
CA PRO A 305 22.63 -2.15 2.80
C PRO A 305 22.01 -3.25 3.65
N ILE A 306 22.07 -3.08 4.97
CA ILE A 306 21.32 -3.90 5.93
C ILE A 306 20.06 -3.12 6.33
N ALA A 307 18.93 -3.82 6.45
CA ALA A 307 17.70 -3.29 7.03
C ALA A 307 17.26 -4.22 8.17
N GLU A 308 17.16 -3.70 9.38
CA GLU A 308 16.68 -4.43 10.56
C GLU A 308 15.39 -3.77 11.03
N VAL A 309 14.29 -4.52 11.04
CA VAL A 309 13.02 -4.05 11.60
C VAL A 309 12.80 -4.70 12.95
N LEU A 310 12.57 -3.88 13.98
CA LEU A 310 12.30 -4.32 15.34
C LEU A 310 10.89 -3.85 15.73
N HIS A 311 10.00 -4.79 16.01
CA HIS A 311 8.73 -4.47 16.69
C HIS A 311 8.97 -4.55 18.20
N PHE A 312 8.56 -3.53 18.95
CA PHE A 312 8.76 -3.52 20.41
C PHE A 312 7.59 -4.14 21.18
N ASP A 313 6.44 -4.32 20.52
CA ASP A 313 5.26 -4.97 21.08
C ASP A 313 5.29 -6.50 20.85
N PRO A 314 5.17 -7.34 21.89
CA PRO A 314 5.02 -8.80 21.73
C PRO A 314 3.90 -9.24 20.77
N ALA A 315 2.82 -8.46 20.68
CA ALA A 315 1.70 -8.76 19.79
C ALA A 315 2.07 -8.51 18.31
N GLU A 316 2.83 -7.46 18.03
CA GLU A 316 3.35 -7.16 16.68
C GLU A 316 4.39 -8.21 16.25
N VAL A 317 5.32 -8.59 17.13
CA VAL A 317 6.27 -9.70 16.87
C VAL A 317 5.51 -10.99 16.56
N THR A 318 4.45 -11.28 17.31
CA THR A 318 3.61 -12.48 17.11
C THR A 318 2.82 -12.42 15.80
N ALA A 319 2.31 -11.25 15.39
CA ALA A 319 1.66 -11.06 14.10
C ALA A 319 2.67 -11.28 12.95
N SER A 320 3.80 -10.58 13.02
CA SER A 320 4.86 -10.63 12.02
C SER A 320 5.40 -12.05 11.84
N ALA A 321 5.61 -12.80 12.93
CA ALA A 321 5.98 -14.21 12.88
C ALA A 321 4.93 -15.10 12.19
N ARG A 322 3.63 -14.83 12.35
CA ARG A 322 2.54 -15.56 11.64
C ARG A 322 2.54 -15.26 10.14
N VAL A 323 2.80 -14.02 9.72
CA VAL A 323 2.91 -13.68 8.29
C VAL A 323 4.17 -14.27 7.67
N ARG A 324 5.32 -14.22 8.36
CA ARG A 324 6.53 -14.95 7.96
C ARG A 324 6.21 -16.44 7.71
N ALA A 325 5.58 -17.12 8.68
CA ALA A 325 5.20 -18.52 8.54
C ALA A 325 4.24 -18.80 7.37
N ARG A 326 3.22 -17.95 7.14
CA ARG A 326 2.29 -18.07 6.00
C ARG A 326 2.99 -17.93 4.65
N ASN A 327 4.01 -17.06 4.57
CA ASN A 327 4.78 -16.80 3.36
C ASN A 327 5.95 -17.78 3.17
N GLY A 328 6.01 -18.89 3.94
CA GLY A 328 7.08 -19.90 3.85
C GLY A 328 8.42 -19.39 4.38
N ILE A 329 8.41 -18.47 5.33
CA ILE A 329 9.59 -17.84 5.93
C ILE A 329 9.68 -18.25 7.41
N GLY A 330 10.71 -19.00 7.79
CA GLY A 330 11.02 -19.31 9.19
C GLY A 330 11.47 -20.76 9.42
N PRO A 331 12.06 -21.06 10.60
CA PRO A 331 12.72 -22.34 10.88
C PRO A 331 11.79 -23.55 10.81
N ALA A 332 10.50 -23.40 11.09
CA ALA A 332 9.52 -24.49 10.95
C ALA A 332 9.32 -24.96 9.49
N PHE A 333 9.59 -24.09 8.50
CA PHE A 333 9.54 -24.40 7.07
C PHE A 333 10.92 -24.65 6.43
N ALA A 334 12.00 -24.66 7.23
CA ALA A 334 13.31 -25.15 6.78
C ALA A 334 13.29 -26.66 6.43
N ARG A 335 12.25 -27.38 6.83
CA ARG A 335 11.79 -28.56 6.10
C ARG A 335 11.01 -28.09 4.87
N ARG A 336 11.69 -28.00 3.71
CA ARG A 336 11.02 -27.90 2.40
C ARG A 336 9.86 -28.92 2.42
N ALA A 337 8.62 -28.45 2.22
CA ALA A 337 7.59 -29.36 1.74
C ALA A 337 8.12 -29.95 0.43
N ASP A 338 8.08 -31.27 0.28
CA ASP A 338 8.64 -31.94 -0.90
C ASP A 338 8.05 -31.27 -2.16
N PRO A 339 8.85 -30.93 -3.19
CA PRO A 339 8.31 -30.50 -4.48
C PRO A 339 7.16 -31.40 -4.96
N LEU A 340 7.23 -32.71 -4.66
CA LEU A 340 6.19 -33.68 -4.87
C LEU A 340 4.90 -33.40 -4.06
N ASP A 341 4.99 -32.98 -2.80
CA ASP A 341 3.82 -32.59 -1.98
C ASP A 341 3.12 -31.34 -2.54
N VAL A 342 3.89 -30.37 -3.05
CA VAL A 342 3.33 -29.17 -3.69
C VAL A 342 2.58 -29.56 -4.97
N VAL A 343 3.16 -30.45 -5.78
CA VAL A 343 2.50 -31.01 -6.97
C VAL A 343 1.25 -31.80 -6.59
N LYS A 344 1.33 -32.72 -5.62
CA LYS A 344 0.20 -33.52 -5.15
C LYS A 344 -0.96 -32.67 -4.63
N ARG A 345 -0.72 -31.64 -3.79
CA ARG A 345 -1.79 -30.74 -3.31
C ARG A 345 -2.46 -29.95 -4.46
N ARG A 346 -1.70 -29.56 -5.49
CA ARG A 346 -2.25 -28.87 -6.68
C ARG A 346 -3.04 -29.83 -7.57
N ALA A 347 -2.52 -31.03 -7.79
CA ALA A 347 -3.17 -32.10 -8.53
C ALA A 347 -4.47 -32.57 -7.86
N GLU A 348 -4.47 -32.73 -6.54
CA GLU A 348 -5.65 -33.14 -5.77
C GLU A 348 -6.81 -32.18 -6.01
N ARG A 349 -6.57 -30.87 -5.92
CA ARG A 349 -7.59 -29.85 -6.19
C ARG A 349 -8.12 -29.93 -7.62
N ALA A 350 -7.22 -30.14 -8.60
CA ALA A 350 -7.60 -30.27 -10.01
C ALA A 350 -8.40 -31.56 -10.29
N LEU A 351 -8.05 -32.67 -9.64
CA LEU A 351 -8.76 -33.94 -9.76
C LEU A 351 -10.14 -33.89 -9.09
N ARG A 352 -10.22 -33.30 -7.89
CA ARG A 352 -11.48 -33.11 -7.15
C ARG A 352 -12.52 -32.33 -7.94
N SER A 353 -12.12 -31.25 -8.61
CA SER A 353 -13.01 -30.46 -9.48
C SER A 353 -13.20 -31.05 -10.87
N GLY A 354 -12.13 -31.60 -11.47
CA GLY A 354 -12.16 -32.15 -12.83
C GLY A 354 -12.95 -33.46 -12.97
N LEU A 355 -13.09 -34.22 -11.87
CA LEU A 355 -13.85 -35.47 -11.77
C LEU A 355 -15.14 -35.30 -10.94
N ASP A 356 -15.61 -34.06 -10.73
CA ASP A 356 -16.95 -33.82 -10.20
C ASP A 356 -17.99 -33.80 -11.33
N PHE A 357 -18.89 -34.77 -11.31
CA PHE A 357 -19.95 -34.94 -12.29
C PHE A 357 -21.34 -34.61 -11.74
N SER A 358 -21.42 -33.97 -10.56
CA SER A 358 -22.70 -33.60 -9.92
C SER A 358 -23.55 -32.68 -10.80
N ARG A 359 -22.92 -31.74 -11.52
CA ARG A 359 -23.61 -30.89 -12.51
C ARG A 359 -24.15 -31.71 -13.69
N ALA A 360 -23.34 -32.61 -14.26
CA ALA A 360 -23.78 -33.47 -15.36
C ALA A 360 -24.91 -34.42 -14.96
N TRP A 361 -24.88 -34.95 -13.73
CA TRP A 361 -25.99 -35.73 -13.18
C TRP A 361 -27.25 -34.89 -13.01
N THR A 362 -27.11 -33.69 -12.42
CA THR A 362 -28.25 -32.80 -12.18
C THR A 362 -28.91 -32.39 -13.49
N GLU A 363 -28.13 -32.02 -14.49
CA GLU A 363 -28.62 -31.64 -15.82
C GLU A 363 -29.32 -32.82 -16.52
N LEU A 364 -28.67 -33.99 -16.56
CA LEU A 364 -29.21 -35.17 -17.23
C LEU A 364 -30.45 -35.74 -16.53
N ALA A 365 -30.42 -35.89 -15.20
CA ALA A 365 -31.44 -36.62 -14.46
C ALA A 365 -32.55 -35.75 -13.87
N LEU A 366 -32.25 -34.49 -13.51
CA LEU A 366 -33.12 -33.65 -12.70
C LEU A 366 -33.60 -32.38 -13.43
N ALA A 367 -32.74 -31.75 -14.24
CA ALA A 367 -33.14 -30.63 -15.10
C ALA A 367 -33.87 -31.12 -16.36
N SER A 368 -33.39 -32.19 -17.01
CA SER A 368 -34.04 -32.76 -18.22
C SER A 368 -35.23 -33.70 -17.91
N ASP A 369 -36.09 -33.95 -18.91
CA ASP A 369 -37.23 -34.88 -18.84
C ASP A 369 -36.84 -36.33 -19.22
N LEU A 370 -35.68 -36.81 -18.78
CA LEU A 370 -35.22 -38.18 -19.09
C LEU A 370 -36.18 -39.24 -18.51
N PRO A 371 -36.68 -40.22 -19.30
CA PRO A 371 -37.57 -41.26 -18.77
C PRO A 371 -36.90 -42.17 -17.73
N ALA A 372 -37.68 -42.69 -16.77
CA ALA A 372 -37.18 -43.58 -15.71
C ALA A 372 -36.43 -44.82 -16.25
N GLY A 373 -36.87 -45.38 -17.38
CA GLY A 373 -36.18 -46.50 -18.03
C GLY A 373 -34.78 -46.14 -18.58
N GLN A 374 -34.54 -44.90 -19.00
CA GLN A 374 -33.20 -44.45 -19.39
C GLN A 374 -32.37 -44.00 -18.18
N LEU A 375 -32.99 -43.45 -17.13
CA LEU A 375 -32.31 -43.19 -15.85
C LEU A 375 -31.65 -44.47 -15.29
N ALA A 376 -32.37 -45.59 -15.28
CA ALA A 376 -31.85 -46.88 -14.82
C ALA A 376 -30.61 -47.35 -15.62
N GLY A 377 -30.50 -46.97 -16.90
CA GLY A 377 -29.34 -47.29 -17.76
C GLY A 377 -28.08 -46.49 -17.43
N VAL A 378 -28.22 -45.23 -17.00
CA VAL A 378 -27.07 -44.34 -16.73
C VAL A 378 -26.73 -44.16 -15.27
N ARG A 379 -27.71 -44.26 -14.36
CA ARG A 379 -27.52 -44.03 -12.92
C ARG A 379 -26.39 -44.86 -12.29
N PRO A 380 -26.23 -46.17 -12.58
CA PRO A 380 -25.13 -46.96 -12.02
C PRO A 380 -23.73 -46.45 -12.40
N LEU A 381 -23.59 -45.70 -13.50
CA LEU A 381 -22.33 -45.07 -13.89
C LEU A 381 -21.99 -43.92 -12.93
N PHE A 382 -22.95 -43.01 -12.70
CA PHE A 382 -22.78 -41.88 -11.79
C PHE A 382 -22.58 -42.32 -10.34
N GLU A 383 -23.28 -43.35 -9.87
CA GLU A 383 -23.05 -43.89 -8.52
C GLU A 383 -21.68 -44.56 -8.37
N ARG A 384 -21.22 -45.33 -9.37
CA ARG A 384 -19.86 -45.91 -9.37
C ARG A 384 -18.81 -44.81 -9.35
N GLN A 385 -19.01 -43.75 -10.15
CA GLN A 385 -18.09 -42.61 -10.19
C GLN A 385 -18.06 -41.85 -8.87
N ALA A 386 -19.22 -41.54 -8.28
CA ALA A 386 -19.32 -40.86 -6.99
C ALA A 386 -18.66 -41.66 -5.84
N ARG A 387 -18.90 -42.97 -5.77
CA ARG A 387 -18.27 -43.86 -4.77
C ARG A 387 -16.77 -44.08 -5.03
N GLY A 388 -16.36 -44.20 -6.29
CA GLY A 388 -14.98 -44.48 -6.67
C GLY A 388 -14.03 -43.29 -6.59
N ARG A 389 -14.53 -42.06 -6.80
CA ARG A 389 -13.74 -40.84 -7.02
C ARG A 389 -12.56 -40.69 -6.06
N GLU A 390 -12.79 -40.73 -4.76
CA GLU A 390 -11.72 -40.50 -3.77
C GLU A 390 -10.61 -41.56 -3.83
N GLY A 391 -10.97 -42.81 -4.14
CA GLY A 391 -10.01 -43.89 -4.35
C GLY A 391 -9.22 -43.75 -5.66
N GLU A 392 -9.85 -43.22 -6.71
CA GLU A 392 -9.15 -42.90 -7.97
C GLU A 392 -8.20 -41.71 -7.80
N ILE A 393 -8.65 -40.63 -7.16
CA ILE A 393 -7.83 -39.46 -6.84
C ILE A 393 -6.61 -39.89 -6.04
N SER A 394 -6.80 -40.70 -4.99
CA SER A 394 -5.71 -41.23 -4.17
C SER A 394 -4.69 -42.07 -4.98
N LYS A 395 -5.16 -42.90 -5.93
CA LYS A 395 -4.28 -43.68 -6.81
C LYS A 395 -3.47 -42.79 -7.75
N ILE A 396 -4.10 -41.82 -8.41
CA ILE A 396 -3.42 -40.88 -9.31
C ILE A 396 -2.39 -40.07 -8.54
N LEU A 397 -2.76 -39.55 -7.35
CA LEU A 397 -1.84 -38.82 -6.48
C LEU A 397 -0.66 -39.68 -6.03
N ALA A 398 -0.85 -40.97 -5.79
CA ALA A 398 0.23 -41.89 -5.44
C ALA A 398 1.22 -42.14 -6.59
N SER A 399 0.80 -42.03 -7.86
CA SER A 399 1.63 -42.24 -9.05
C SER A 399 2.25 -40.97 -9.64
N LEU A 400 1.99 -39.78 -9.08
CA LEU A 400 2.63 -38.55 -9.56
C LEU A 400 4.11 -38.47 -9.16
N ASP A 401 4.88 -37.82 -10.03
CA ASP A 401 6.24 -37.32 -9.76
C ASP A 401 6.25 -35.79 -9.63
N SER A 402 7.43 -35.23 -9.32
CA SER A 402 7.64 -33.79 -9.12
C SER A 402 7.85 -32.99 -10.40
N THR A 403 8.04 -33.62 -11.57
CA THR A 403 8.44 -32.96 -12.82
C THR A 403 7.32 -32.89 -13.85
N ARG A 404 6.43 -33.89 -13.91
CA ARG A 404 5.31 -33.98 -14.86
C ARG A 404 3.94 -34.16 -14.20
N GLY A 405 3.87 -34.34 -12.88
CA GLY A 405 2.62 -34.68 -12.18
C GLY A 405 1.40 -33.81 -12.51
N LEU A 406 1.56 -32.51 -12.80
CA LEU A 406 0.44 -31.63 -13.21
C LEU A 406 0.00 -31.82 -14.67
N GLU A 407 0.88 -32.25 -15.57
CA GLU A 407 0.54 -32.60 -16.95
C GLU A 407 -0.19 -33.95 -16.97
N THR A 408 0.38 -34.97 -16.31
CA THR A 408 -0.26 -36.27 -16.08
C THR A 408 -1.66 -36.11 -15.48
N THR A 409 -1.82 -35.22 -14.50
CA THR A 409 -3.13 -34.93 -13.89
C THR A 409 -4.15 -34.40 -14.90
N ARG A 410 -3.75 -33.51 -15.83
CA ARG A 410 -4.67 -32.99 -16.86
C ARG A 410 -5.06 -34.07 -17.87
N GLU A 411 -4.11 -34.93 -18.22
CA GLU A 411 -4.34 -36.07 -19.12
C GLU A 411 -5.33 -37.06 -18.51
N GLU A 412 -5.11 -37.49 -17.26
CA GLU A 412 -6.02 -38.35 -16.49
C GLU A 412 -7.44 -37.76 -16.41
N ILE A 413 -7.58 -36.46 -16.11
CA ILE A 413 -8.90 -35.79 -16.10
C ILE A 413 -9.55 -35.85 -17.48
N ARG A 414 -8.82 -35.58 -18.56
CA ARG A 414 -9.39 -35.58 -19.92
C ARG A 414 -9.83 -36.98 -20.33
N GLN A 415 -9.00 -37.99 -20.11
CA GLN A 415 -9.28 -39.38 -20.47
C GLN A 415 -10.47 -39.93 -19.67
N ARG A 416 -10.53 -39.65 -18.36
CA ARG A 416 -11.67 -40.05 -17.50
C ARG A 416 -12.96 -39.35 -17.89
N LYS A 417 -12.92 -38.04 -18.18
CA LYS A 417 -14.09 -37.32 -18.71
C LYS A 417 -14.61 -37.95 -20.00
N ALA A 418 -13.73 -38.20 -20.98
CA ALA A 418 -14.13 -38.78 -22.27
C ALA A 418 -14.69 -40.21 -22.11
N SER A 419 -14.02 -41.05 -21.32
CA SER A 419 -14.48 -42.42 -21.03
C SER A 419 -15.84 -42.44 -20.30
N PHE A 420 -16.03 -41.56 -19.31
CA PHE A 420 -17.29 -41.42 -18.60
C PHE A 420 -18.42 -40.94 -19.53
N ALA A 421 -18.15 -39.94 -20.37
CA ALA A 421 -19.10 -39.42 -21.35
C ALA A 421 -19.55 -40.50 -22.35
N ALA A 422 -18.61 -41.29 -22.88
CA ALA A 422 -18.89 -42.39 -23.78
C ALA A 422 -19.82 -43.43 -23.12
N ALA A 423 -19.49 -43.87 -21.90
CA ALA A 423 -20.31 -44.84 -21.17
C ALA A 423 -21.72 -44.31 -20.86
N VAL A 424 -21.86 -43.03 -20.50
CA VAL A 424 -23.19 -42.42 -20.29
C VAL A 424 -23.97 -42.32 -21.60
N ALA A 425 -23.32 -41.96 -22.71
CA ALA A 425 -23.96 -41.92 -24.03
C ALA A 425 -24.44 -43.32 -24.47
N GLU A 426 -23.66 -44.38 -24.24
CA GLU A 426 -24.07 -45.77 -24.51
C GLU A 426 -25.33 -46.18 -23.72
N GLY A 427 -25.43 -45.77 -22.44
CA GLY A 427 -26.59 -46.00 -21.59
C GLY A 427 -27.87 -45.23 -21.97
N LEU A 428 -27.76 -44.24 -22.86
CA LEU A 428 -28.90 -43.46 -23.39
C LEU A 428 -29.33 -43.96 -24.77
N GLN A 429 -30.59 -43.74 -25.14
CA GLN A 429 -31.14 -44.13 -26.44
C GLN A 429 -31.87 -42.97 -27.14
N GLY A 430 -31.82 -42.99 -28.48
CA GLY A 430 -32.52 -42.02 -29.33
C GLY A 430 -32.08 -40.58 -29.10
N GLU A 431 -33.05 -39.66 -29.08
CA GLU A 431 -32.81 -38.22 -28.93
C GLU A 431 -32.07 -37.85 -27.65
N HIS A 432 -32.30 -38.59 -26.54
CA HIS A 432 -31.64 -38.31 -25.26
C HIS A 432 -30.12 -38.51 -25.32
N ARG A 433 -29.63 -39.48 -26.10
CA ARG A 433 -28.19 -39.67 -26.36
C ARG A 433 -27.60 -38.44 -27.07
N LEU A 434 -28.27 -37.97 -28.13
CA LEU A 434 -27.82 -36.82 -28.92
C LEU A 434 -27.82 -35.54 -28.08
N ARG A 435 -28.90 -35.27 -27.35
CA ARG A 435 -28.99 -34.11 -26.43
C ARG A 435 -27.92 -34.14 -25.34
N PHE A 436 -27.63 -35.30 -24.77
CA PHE A 436 -26.54 -35.43 -23.78
C PHE A 436 -25.17 -35.20 -24.42
N GLN A 437 -24.90 -35.76 -25.60
CA GLN A 437 -23.63 -35.57 -26.30
C GLN A 437 -23.42 -34.10 -26.71
N GLU A 438 -24.45 -33.42 -27.21
CA GLU A 438 -24.41 -31.99 -27.53
C GLU A 438 -24.19 -31.15 -26.27
N TRP A 439 -24.97 -31.38 -25.20
CA TRP A 439 -24.81 -30.69 -23.92
C TRP A 439 -23.42 -30.91 -23.32
N TRP A 440 -22.94 -32.15 -23.29
CA TRP A 440 -21.63 -32.50 -22.74
C TRP A 440 -20.51 -31.85 -23.53
N SER A 441 -20.57 -31.93 -24.85
CA SER A 441 -19.60 -31.27 -25.72
C SER A 441 -19.64 -29.75 -25.54
N ARG A 442 -20.79 -29.14 -25.24
CA ARG A 442 -20.99 -27.69 -25.03
C ARG A 442 -20.70 -27.17 -23.61
N GLU A 443 -20.78 -27.99 -22.58
CA GLU A 443 -20.72 -27.54 -21.17
C GLU A 443 -19.58 -28.18 -20.37
N MET A 444 -19.11 -29.37 -20.77
CA MET A 444 -18.12 -30.17 -20.02
C MET A 444 -16.79 -30.35 -20.76
N GLU A 445 -16.79 -30.23 -22.10
CA GLU A 445 -15.62 -30.27 -22.98
C GLU A 445 -15.33 -28.90 -23.63
N SER A 446 -16.33 -28.28 -24.26
CA SER A 446 -16.23 -27.06 -25.07
C SER A 446 -17.29 -26.01 -24.65
N PRO A 447 -17.04 -25.18 -23.62
CA PRO A 447 -17.90 -24.04 -23.33
C PRO A 447 -18.15 -23.17 -24.58
N ARG A 448 -19.18 -22.30 -24.58
CA ARG A 448 -19.41 -21.41 -25.72
C ARG A 448 -18.38 -20.27 -25.78
N PRO A 449 -17.80 -19.97 -26.96
CA PRO A 449 -17.05 -18.74 -27.21
C PRO A 449 -17.80 -17.50 -26.71
N GLY A 450 -17.18 -16.75 -25.78
CA GLY A 450 -17.71 -15.47 -25.31
C GLY A 450 -18.83 -15.52 -24.26
N ALA A 451 -19.35 -16.70 -23.90
CA ALA A 451 -20.29 -16.83 -22.77
C ALA A 451 -19.52 -16.79 -21.43
N ARG A 452 -19.18 -15.57 -20.97
CA ARG A 452 -18.61 -15.39 -19.62
C ARG A 452 -19.68 -15.74 -18.57
N PRO A 453 -19.36 -16.55 -17.54
CA PRO A 453 -20.21 -16.61 -16.34
C PRO A 453 -20.31 -15.20 -15.74
N SER A 454 -21.50 -14.79 -15.31
CA SER A 454 -21.68 -13.46 -14.72
C SER A 454 -20.87 -13.36 -13.42
N PRO A 455 -20.35 -12.17 -13.02
CA PRO A 455 -19.54 -12.06 -11.80
C PRO A 455 -20.23 -12.54 -10.51
N GLY A 456 -21.56 -12.53 -10.47
CA GLY A 456 -22.35 -13.08 -9.37
C GLY A 456 -22.46 -14.61 -9.36
N GLN A 457 -22.28 -15.27 -10.51
CA GLN A 457 -22.53 -16.71 -10.66
C GLN A 457 -21.61 -17.60 -9.78
N PRO A 458 -20.29 -17.36 -9.64
CA PRO A 458 -19.45 -18.14 -8.74
C PRO A 458 -19.85 -18.02 -7.26
N VAL A 459 -20.37 -16.86 -6.85
CA VAL A 459 -20.84 -16.63 -5.48
C VAL A 459 -22.19 -17.31 -5.26
N LEU A 460 -23.08 -17.25 -6.25
CA LEU A 460 -24.33 -18.00 -6.23
C LEU A 460 -24.10 -19.52 -6.18
N LEU A 461 -23.11 -20.06 -6.88
CA LEU A 461 -22.73 -21.48 -6.78
C LEU A 461 -22.22 -21.86 -5.37
N GLN A 462 -21.54 -20.96 -4.66
CA GLN A 462 -21.10 -21.20 -3.28
C GLN A 462 -22.24 -21.10 -2.25
N LEU A 463 -23.22 -20.23 -2.47
CA LEU A 463 -24.38 -20.05 -1.59
C LEU A 463 -25.50 -21.07 -1.86
N LEU A 464 -25.64 -21.49 -3.12
CA LEU A 464 -26.68 -22.37 -3.64
C LEU A 464 -26.03 -23.50 -4.48
N ASP A 465 -25.30 -24.37 -3.78
CA ASP A 465 -24.74 -25.62 -4.33
C ASP A 465 -25.85 -26.67 -4.51
N ILE A 466 -26.75 -26.41 -5.46
CA ILE A 466 -27.92 -27.25 -5.78
C ILE A 466 -27.47 -28.58 -6.39
N GLU A 467 -26.52 -28.54 -7.32
CA GLU A 467 -26.08 -29.68 -8.11
C GLU A 467 -25.40 -30.75 -7.26
N HIS A 468 -24.46 -30.36 -6.38
CA HIS A 468 -23.79 -31.33 -5.51
C HIS A 468 -24.75 -31.92 -4.48
N GLN A 469 -25.62 -31.09 -3.87
CA GLN A 469 -26.62 -31.56 -2.92
C GLN A 469 -27.66 -32.49 -3.57
N ALA A 470 -28.13 -32.17 -4.77
CA ALA A 470 -29.09 -32.98 -5.51
C ALA A 470 -28.49 -34.33 -5.94
N ALA A 471 -27.26 -34.33 -6.47
CA ALA A 471 -26.52 -35.56 -6.79
C ALA A 471 -26.26 -36.40 -5.54
N THR A 472 -25.84 -35.77 -4.43
CA THR A 472 -25.58 -36.43 -3.14
C THR A 472 -26.84 -37.01 -2.51
N ALA A 473 -28.03 -36.46 -2.79
CA ALA A 473 -29.30 -37.04 -2.34
C ALA A 473 -29.73 -38.22 -3.21
N THR A 474 -29.55 -38.14 -4.54
CA THR A 474 -30.15 -39.07 -5.51
C THR A 474 -29.27 -40.24 -5.93
N LEU A 475 -27.94 -40.14 -5.78
CA LEU A 475 -26.98 -41.21 -6.05
C LEU A 475 -26.73 -42.11 -4.80
N ARG A 476 -27.66 -42.11 -3.84
CA ARG A 476 -27.62 -42.95 -2.65
C ARG A 476 -28.31 -44.29 -2.90
N ASP A 477 -27.81 -45.32 -2.23
CA ASP A 477 -28.45 -46.63 -2.16
C ASP A 477 -29.85 -46.50 -1.54
N GLY A 478 -30.83 -47.20 -2.10
CA GLY A 478 -32.23 -47.20 -1.64
C GLY A 478 -33.13 -46.11 -2.24
N ILE A 479 -32.59 -45.11 -2.94
CA ILE A 479 -33.41 -44.16 -3.72
C ILE A 479 -33.90 -44.84 -5.01
N THR A 480 -35.13 -44.56 -5.43
CA THR A 480 -35.73 -45.09 -6.67
C THR A 480 -35.80 -44.03 -7.78
N GLU A 481 -35.89 -44.47 -9.04
CA GLU A 481 -36.05 -43.59 -10.20
C GLU A 481 -37.32 -42.73 -10.10
N ALA A 482 -38.38 -43.25 -9.47
CA ALA A 482 -39.60 -42.50 -9.19
C ALA A 482 -39.35 -41.31 -8.25
N GLN A 483 -38.52 -41.48 -7.21
CA GLN A 483 -38.12 -40.41 -6.29
C GLN A 483 -37.20 -39.38 -6.96
N ILE A 484 -36.32 -39.83 -7.88
CA ILE A 484 -35.50 -38.94 -8.71
C ILE A 484 -36.40 -38.08 -9.62
N VAL A 485 -37.42 -38.67 -10.25
CA VAL A 485 -38.41 -37.95 -11.06
C VAL A 485 -39.24 -36.99 -10.21
N ALA A 486 -39.65 -37.40 -8.99
CA ALA A 486 -40.39 -36.56 -8.05
C ALA A 486 -39.59 -35.33 -7.57
N LEU A 487 -38.25 -35.39 -7.58
CA LEU A 487 -37.38 -34.29 -7.17
C LEU A 487 -37.24 -33.18 -8.23
N ARG A 488 -37.54 -33.48 -9.51
CA ARG A 488 -37.36 -32.55 -10.64
C ARG A 488 -37.95 -31.14 -10.42
N PRO A 489 -39.19 -30.97 -9.92
CA PRO A 489 -39.78 -29.65 -9.76
C PRO A 489 -38.97 -28.76 -8.80
N ALA A 490 -38.50 -29.31 -7.68
CA ALA A 490 -37.73 -28.57 -6.69
C ALA A 490 -36.33 -28.20 -7.19
N VAL A 491 -35.66 -29.08 -7.94
CA VAL A 491 -34.35 -28.78 -8.57
C VAL A 491 -34.50 -27.71 -9.65
N ARG A 492 -35.45 -27.87 -10.57
CA ARG A 492 -35.70 -26.90 -11.66
C ARG A 492 -36.04 -25.52 -11.10
N GLU A 493 -36.87 -25.46 -10.07
CA GLU A 493 -37.23 -24.20 -9.42
C GLU A 493 -36.04 -23.56 -8.71
N ALA A 494 -35.22 -24.33 -7.98
CA ALA A 494 -34.03 -23.81 -7.32
C ALA A 494 -32.98 -23.28 -8.30
N LEU A 495 -32.76 -23.97 -9.43
CA LEU A 495 -31.89 -23.51 -10.51
C LEU A 495 -32.42 -22.21 -11.14
N ARG A 496 -33.71 -22.17 -11.51
CA ARG A 496 -34.39 -20.99 -12.08
C ARG A 496 -34.34 -19.77 -11.15
N GLN A 497 -34.57 -19.98 -9.84
CA GLN A 497 -34.49 -18.91 -8.85
C GLN A 497 -33.04 -18.42 -8.67
N ARG A 498 -32.04 -19.31 -8.74
CA ARG A 498 -30.62 -18.95 -8.70
C ARG A 498 -30.20 -18.14 -9.93
N GLU A 499 -30.60 -18.55 -11.13
CA GLU A 499 -30.38 -17.80 -12.38
C GLU A 499 -31.01 -16.39 -12.31
N GLY A 500 -32.24 -16.30 -11.78
CA GLY A 500 -32.93 -15.02 -11.56
C GLY A 500 -32.21 -14.07 -10.58
N LEU A 501 -31.27 -14.57 -9.77
CA LEU A 501 -30.44 -13.75 -8.90
C LEU A 501 -29.14 -13.25 -9.55
N GLU A 502 -28.75 -13.68 -10.75
CA GLU A 502 -27.42 -13.34 -11.31
C GLU A 502 -27.18 -11.84 -11.46
N GLY A 503 -28.15 -11.09 -11.99
CA GLY A 503 -28.06 -9.63 -12.12
C GLY A 503 -27.97 -8.94 -10.77
N PHE A 504 -28.70 -9.43 -9.76
CA PHE A 504 -28.65 -8.91 -8.40
C PHE A 504 -27.32 -9.25 -7.71
N ALA A 505 -26.84 -10.49 -7.83
CA ALA A 505 -25.58 -10.95 -7.27
C ALA A 505 -24.38 -10.19 -7.85
N LYS A 506 -24.44 -9.78 -9.12
CA LYS A 506 -23.46 -8.86 -9.72
C LYS A 506 -23.45 -7.51 -8.98
N SER A 507 -24.59 -6.82 -8.89
CA SER A 507 -24.69 -5.51 -8.22
C SER A 507 -24.34 -5.59 -6.72
N ALA A 508 -24.75 -6.66 -6.04
CA ALA A 508 -24.50 -6.91 -4.63
C ALA A 508 -23.00 -7.13 -4.28
N LEU A 509 -22.14 -7.37 -5.27
CA LEU A 509 -20.68 -7.41 -5.06
C LEU A 509 -20.04 -6.01 -5.08
N GLU A 510 -20.74 -5.02 -5.65
CA GLU A 510 -20.31 -3.64 -5.80
C GLU A 510 -20.73 -2.80 -4.57
N GLU A 511 -21.88 -3.12 -3.94
CA GLU A 511 -22.39 -2.46 -2.73
C GLU A 511 -21.76 -2.97 -1.41
N GLU A 512 -21.81 -2.18 -0.34
CA GLU A 512 -21.29 -2.55 0.98
C GLU A 512 -22.23 -3.49 1.76
N SER A 513 -23.55 -3.32 1.63
CA SER A 513 -24.57 -4.17 2.27
C SER A 513 -24.97 -5.40 1.43
N GLY A 514 -24.52 -5.47 0.16
CA GLY A 514 -25.01 -6.45 -0.81
C GLY A 514 -24.78 -7.92 -0.42
N ALA A 515 -23.72 -8.22 0.32
CA ALA A 515 -23.44 -9.59 0.77
C ALA A 515 -24.52 -10.14 1.72
N GLU A 516 -25.10 -9.30 2.59
CA GLU A 516 -26.17 -9.71 3.51
C GLU A 516 -27.52 -9.76 2.78
N GLN A 517 -27.78 -8.81 1.87
CA GLN A 517 -28.95 -8.87 0.99
C GLN A 517 -28.96 -10.11 0.08
N LEU A 518 -27.79 -10.57 -0.37
CA LEU A 518 -27.67 -11.78 -1.17
C LEU A 518 -27.98 -13.03 -0.31
N ARG A 519 -27.48 -13.08 0.93
CA ARG A 519 -27.80 -14.15 1.90
C ARG A 519 -29.30 -14.25 2.16
N SER A 520 -29.96 -13.11 2.44
CA SER A 520 -31.40 -13.08 2.73
C SER A 520 -32.25 -13.53 1.55
N ARG A 521 -31.78 -13.35 0.30
CA ARG A 521 -32.43 -13.87 -0.92
C ARG A 521 -32.10 -15.32 -1.22
N THR A 522 -30.90 -15.81 -0.93
CA THR A 522 -30.53 -17.22 -1.17
C THR A 522 -31.09 -18.19 -0.11
N LEU A 523 -31.27 -17.73 1.14
CA LEU A 523 -31.71 -18.61 2.23
C LEU A 523 -33.10 -19.24 2.00
N PRO A 524 -34.15 -18.52 1.54
CA PRO A 524 -35.43 -19.12 1.20
C PRO A 524 -35.33 -20.18 0.09
N ILE A 525 -34.51 -19.92 -0.95
CA ILE A 525 -34.27 -20.84 -2.07
C ILE A 525 -33.66 -22.15 -1.55
N GLN A 526 -32.62 -22.05 -0.71
CA GLN A 526 -31.96 -23.21 -0.11
C GLN A 526 -32.92 -24.00 0.79
N THR A 527 -33.75 -23.33 1.59
CA THR A 527 -34.75 -23.97 2.46
C THR A 527 -35.83 -24.70 1.66
N ALA A 528 -36.39 -24.07 0.62
CA ALA A 528 -37.39 -24.68 -0.26
C ALA A 528 -36.82 -25.88 -1.03
N PHE A 529 -35.59 -25.76 -1.55
CA PHE A 529 -34.88 -26.86 -2.20
C PHE A 529 -34.68 -28.05 -1.26
N ARG A 530 -34.20 -27.83 -0.02
CA ARG A 530 -34.00 -28.90 0.97
C ARG A 530 -35.32 -29.57 1.36
N ALA A 531 -36.41 -28.80 1.50
CA ALA A 531 -37.73 -29.37 1.73
C ALA A 531 -38.12 -30.30 0.57
N GLY A 532 -38.00 -29.84 -0.68
CA GLY A 532 -38.26 -30.67 -1.87
C GLY A 532 -37.40 -31.93 -1.96
N VAL A 533 -36.12 -31.87 -1.55
CA VAL A 533 -35.25 -33.05 -1.46
C VAL A 533 -35.78 -34.05 -0.44
N ARG A 534 -36.06 -33.61 0.79
CA ARG A 534 -36.60 -34.47 1.85
C ARG A 534 -37.95 -35.06 1.45
N ASP A 535 -38.84 -34.25 0.89
CA ASP A 535 -40.21 -34.66 0.57
C ASP A 535 -40.26 -35.63 -0.63
N ALA A 536 -39.34 -35.51 -1.60
CA ALA A 536 -39.24 -36.42 -2.75
C ALA A 536 -38.41 -37.70 -2.47
N THR A 537 -37.38 -37.63 -1.62
CA THR A 537 -36.39 -38.72 -1.46
C THR A 537 -36.30 -39.31 -0.05
N GLY A 538 -36.89 -38.66 0.96
CA GLY A 538 -36.67 -38.98 2.37
C GLY A 538 -35.30 -38.56 2.93
N VAL A 539 -34.42 -37.98 2.10
CA VAL A 539 -33.06 -37.58 2.50
C VAL A 539 -33.09 -36.19 3.14
N GLU A 540 -32.69 -36.12 4.41
CA GLU A 540 -32.32 -34.85 5.03
C GLU A 540 -30.92 -34.42 4.57
N LEU A 541 -30.84 -33.23 3.98
CA LEU A 541 -29.59 -32.58 3.64
C LEU A 541 -29.08 -31.78 4.85
N PRO A 542 -27.76 -31.79 5.13
CA PRO A 542 -27.20 -31.08 6.28
C PRO A 542 -27.44 -29.57 6.17
N THR A 543 -27.72 -28.94 7.31
CA THR A 543 -27.82 -27.48 7.43
C THR A 543 -26.45 -26.86 7.19
N ALA A 544 -26.21 -26.40 5.96
CA ALA A 544 -24.97 -25.69 5.64
C ALA A 544 -24.88 -24.40 6.47
N THR A 545 -23.87 -24.32 7.35
CA THR A 545 -23.37 -23.05 7.84
C THR A 545 -22.78 -22.29 6.66
N LEU A 546 -23.43 -21.22 6.22
CA LEU A 546 -22.88 -20.35 5.19
C LEU A 546 -21.49 -19.87 5.66
N PRO A 547 -20.39 -20.18 4.94
CA PRO A 547 -19.08 -19.71 5.35
C PRO A 547 -19.10 -18.19 5.47
N ALA A 548 -18.43 -17.63 6.48
CA ALA A 548 -18.24 -16.19 6.55
C ALA A 548 -17.63 -15.70 5.21
N PRO A 549 -18.04 -14.53 4.69
CA PRO A 549 -17.50 -14.05 3.43
C PRO A 549 -15.97 -13.96 3.54
N PRO A 550 -15.20 -14.27 2.48
CA PRO A 550 -13.78 -13.96 2.49
C PRO A 550 -13.63 -12.46 2.77
N ARG A 551 -12.96 -12.12 3.88
CA ARG A 551 -12.71 -10.71 4.26
C ARG A 551 -12.14 -9.98 3.04
N ARG A 552 -12.78 -8.87 2.64
CA ARG A 552 -12.40 -8.07 1.46
C ARG A 552 -10.90 -7.77 1.51
N ALA A 553 -10.13 -8.31 0.56
CA ALA A 553 -8.74 -7.91 0.29
C ALA A 553 -8.65 -6.53 -0.42
N GLY A 554 -9.59 -5.64 -0.11
CA GLY A 554 -9.82 -4.38 -0.83
C GLY A 554 -10.59 -3.33 -0.04
N ALA A 555 -10.73 -3.53 1.28
CA ALA A 555 -10.82 -2.45 2.24
C ALA A 555 -9.69 -2.73 3.24
N SER A 556 -8.66 -1.88 3.25
CA SER A 556 -7.61 -1.94 4.26
C SER A 556 -8.18 -1.43 5.58
N GLY A 557 -9.04 -2.21 6.21
CA GLY A 557 -9.51 -2.03 7.59
C GLY A 557 -8.42 -2.35 8.61
N HIS A 558 -7.18 -1.95 8.31
CA HIS A 558 -6.20 -1.67 9.34
C HIS A 558 -6.48 -0.25 9.81
N PRO A 559 -6.56 0.01 11.14
CA PRO A 559 -6.62 1.38 11.62
C PRO A 559 -5.40 2.14 11.06
N PRO A 560 -5.56 3.43 10.70
CA PRO A 560 -4.46 4.22 10.17
C PRO A 560 -3.30 4.23 11.18
N ALA A 561 -2.08 4.19 10.65
CA ALA A 561 -0.87 3.95 11.44
C ALA A 561 -0.65 5.07 12.47
N PRO A 562 -0.53 4.77 13.79
CA PRO A 562 -0.47 5.80 14.81
C PRO A 562 0.69 6.76 14.58
N VAL A 563 0.49 8.04 14.97
CA VAL A 563 1.49 9.11 14.78
C VAL A 563 2.84 8.73 15.40
N GLN A 564 2.82 8.09 16.56
CA GLN A 564 3.99 7.47 17.20
C GLN A 564 3.89 5.95 17.01
N GLY A 565 4.67 5.38 16.08
CA GLY A 565 4.71 3.94 15.82
C GLY A 565 5.40 3.14 16.94
N ARG A 566 5.10 1.84 17.03
CA ARG A 566 5.66 0.92 18.05
C ARG A 566 6.85 0.08 17.55
N SER A 567 7.42 0.45 16.39
CA SER A 567 8.54 -0.25 15.78
C SER A 567 9.72 0.69 15.46
N ALA A 568 10.88 0.13 15.12
CA ALA A 568 12.02 0.83 14.54
C ALA A 568 12.52 0.15 13.27
N LEU A 569 13.09 0.94 12.35
CA LEU A 569 13.94 0.48 11.26
C LEU A 569 15.37 0.98 11.51
N ILE A 570 16.33 0.06 11.56
CA ILE A 570 17.76 0.38 11.49
C ILE A 570 18.22 0.12 10.05
N TYR A 571 18.77 1.14 9.40
CA TYR A 571 19.30 1.05 8.03
C TYR A 571 20.81 1.28 8.04
N VAL A 572 21.60 0.32 7.59
CA VAL A 572 23.06 0.40 7.59
C VAL A 572 23.56 0.56 6.16
N ASP A 573 24.21 1.68 5.89
CA ASP A 573 24.84 1.93 4.58
C ASP A 573 26.09 1.03 4.40
N PRO A 574 26.24 0.34 3.26
CA PRO A 574 27.30 -0.66 3.09
C PRO A 574 28.71 -0.07 3.02
N ALA A 575 28.86 1.19 2.59
CA ALA A 575 30.16 1.83 2.45
C ALA A 575 30.66 2.40 3.78
N THR A 576 29.78 3.05 4.54
CA THR A 576 30.13 3.67 5.83
C THR A 576 30.02 2.70 7.01
N ARG A 577 29.20 1.64 6.89
CA ARG A 577 28.81 0.70 7.95
C ARG A 577 28.21 1.38 9.20
N ARG A 578 27.72 2.62 9.07
CA ARG A 578 27.03 3.34 10.14
C ARG A 578 25.54 3.07 10.07
N PRO A 579 24.88 2.73 11.19
CA PRO A 579 23.43 2.62 11.24
C PRO A 579 22.77 4.01 11.28
N GLU A 580 21.72 4.18 10.50
CA GLU A 580 20.72 5.23 10.68
C GLU A 580 19.47 4.64 11.32
N VAL A 581 19.02 5.21 12.43
CA VAL A 581 17.84 4.73 13.17
C VAL A 581 16.62 5.57 12.84
N PHE A 582 15.60 4.92 12.30
CA PHE A 582 14.25 5.43 12.13
C PHE A 582 13.37 4.79 13.20
N ASP A 583 13.28 5.47 14.35
CA ASP A 583 12.46 5.04 15.48
C ASP A 583 11.04 5.64 15.40
N PHE A 584 10.11 5.06 16.16
CA PHE A 584 8.69 5.39 16.18
C PHE A 584 8.01 5.20 14.81
N VAL A 585 8.47 4.23 14.03
CA VAL A 585 7.90 3.90 12.71
C VAL A 585 6.77 2.89 12.84
N SER A 586 5.87 2.88 11.86
CA SER A 586 4.78 1.90 11.79
C SER A 586 5.04 0.90 10.67
N VAL A 587 4.90 -0.40 10.97
CA VAL A 587 5.22 -1.50 10.05
C VAL A 587 3.95 -2.27 9.73
N ASN A 588 3.51 -2.20 8.48
CA ASN A 588 2.33 -2.88 7.98
C ASN A 588 2.72 -4.14 7.18
N GLU A 589 2.03 -5.25 7.44
CA GLU A 589 2.23 -6.52 6.72
C GLU A 589 1.64 -6.44 5.30
N ARG A 590 2.28 -7.09 4.31
CA ARG A 590 1.69 -7.34 2.98
C ARG A 590 1.96 -8.78 2.51
N SER A 591 1.24 -9.20 1.47
CA SER A 591 1.29 -10.56 0.90
C SER A 591 2.69 -11.07 0.54
N ALA A 592 3.64 -10.16 0.27
CA ALA A 592 4.99 -10.48 -0.17
C ALA A 592 6.09 -9.68 0.58
N GLY A 593 5.82 -9.23 1.81
CA GLY A 593 6.80 -8.49 2.60
C GLY A 593 6.18 -7.50 3.58
N TYR A 594 6.84 -6.35 3.75
CA TYR A 594 6.46 -5.31 4.71
C TYR A 594 6.36 -3.94 4.04
N LYS A 595 5.56 -3.06 4.63
CA LYS A 595 5.52 -1.63 4.33
C LYS A 595 5.88 -0.84 5.58
N VAL A 596 6.98 -0.11 5.53
CA VAL A 596 7.49 0.69 6.65
C VAL A 596 7.13 2.15 6.41
N HIS A 597 6.37 2.74 7.33
CA HIS A 597 5.99 4.14 7.32
C HIS A 597 6.94 4.93 8.22
N LEU A 598 7.80 5.75 7.60
CA LEU A 598 8.76 6.60 8.29
C LEU A 598 8.12 7.92 8.71
N GLN A 599 8.67 8.53 9.75
CA GLN A 599 8.25 9.85 10.22
C GLN A 599 8.49 10.92 9.14
N LYS A 600 7.55 11.86 8.98
CA LYS A 600 7.57 12.83 7.85
C LYS A 600 8.81 13.72 7.86
N ASP A 601 9.34 14.02 9.04
CA ASP A 601 10.54 14.80 9.32
C ASP A 601 11.85 13.98 9.24
N ARG A 602 11.75 12.64 9.15
CA ARG A 602 12.89 11.72 9.05
C ARG A 602 12.74 10.72 7.88
N PRO A 603 12.72 11.19 6.61
CA PRO A 603 12.64 10.32 5.45
C PRO A 603 13.99 9.68 5.09
N LEU A 604 14.01 8.40 4.70
CA LEU A 604 15.20 7.73 4.16
C LEU A 604 15.42 8.16 2.70
N ARG A 605 16.51 8.87 2.40
CA ARG A 605 16.83 9.37 1.04
C ARG A 605 15.64 10.13 0.38
N GLY A 606 14.84 10.83 1.18
CA GLY A 606 13.62 11.54 0.74
C GLY A 606 12.33 10.71 0.73
N MET A 607 12.38 9.40 0.96
CA MET A 607 11.22 8.52 1.03
C MET A 607 10.60 8.51 2.43
N THR A 608 9.28 8.73 2.54
CA THR A 608 8.53 8.59 3.81
C THR A 608 7.86 7.23 3.97
N THR A 609 7.85 6.38 2.94
CA THR A 609 7.29 5.03 3.03
C THR A 609 8.05 4.09 2.11
N LEU A 610 8.45 2.95 2.65
CA LEU A 610 9.27 1.92 1.99
C LEU A 610 8.48 0.63 1.90
N ASN A 611 8.61 -0.10 0.80
CA ASN A 611 8.17 -1.49 0.69
C ASN A 611 9.40 -2.39 0.72
N LEU A 612 9.46 -3.33 1.65
CA LEU A 612 10.53 -4.33 1.77
C LEU A 612 9.95 -5.68 1.34
N ILE A 613 10.19 -6.07 0.08
CA ILE A 613 9.45 -7.15 -0.59
C ILE A 613 10.37 -8.27 -1.06
N TYR A 614 9.80 -9.47 -1.11
CA TYR A 614 10.34 -10.59 -1.86
C TYR A 614 9.18 -11.38 -2.46
N GLU A 615 8.97 -11.20 -3.75
CA GLU A 615 7.95 -11.90 -4.50
C GLU A 615 8.30 -13.39 -4.68
N GLN A 616 7.32 -14.23 -5.00
CA GLN A 616 7.44 -15.69 -4.85
C GLN A 616 8.43 -16.39 -5.82
N GLN A 617 9.10 -15.66 -6.71
CA GLN A 617 10.15 -16.17 -7.60
C GLN A 617 11.38 -15.25 -7.61
N ASP A 618 12.57 -15.85 -7.65
CA ASP A 618 13.85 -15.12 -7.66
C ASP A 618 13.99 -14.17 -8.87
N ARG A 619 13.36 -14.47 -10.01
CA ARG A 619 13.37 -13.62 -11.22
C ARG A 619 12.65 -12.28 -11.01
N PHE A 620 11.58 -12.26 -10.21
CA PHE A 620 10.70 -11.11 -10.02
C PHE A 620 11.41 -9.95 -9.32
N VAL A 621 12.11 -10.27 -8.21
CA VAL A 621 12.90 -9.29 -7.44
C VAL A 621 14.13 -8.76 -8.20
N LEU A 622 14.54 -9.43 -9.29
CA LEU A 622 15.62 -8.98 -10.20
C LEU A 622 15.08 -8.12 -11.36
N ALA A 623 13.91 -8.48 -11.91
CA ALA A 623 13.27 -7.81 -13.03
C ALA A 623 12.77 -6.40 -12.68
N GLU A 624 12.12 -6.25 -11.52
CA GLU A 624 11.50 -5.01 -11.08
C GLU A 624 12.45 -3.79 -10.98
N PRO A 625 13.61 -3.84 -10.30
CA PRO A 625 14.54 -2.70 -10.26
C PRO A 625 15.11 -2.37 -11.64
N MET A 626 15.32 -3.37 -12.50
CA MET A 626 15.78 -3.15 -13.89
C MET A 626 14.69 -2.48 -14.74
N ALA A 627 13.42 -2.79 -14.50
CA ALA A 627 12.31 -2.07 -15.14
C ALA A 627 12.26 -0.60 -14.69
N PHE A 628 12.32 -0.32 -13.38
CA PHE A 628 12.32 1.05 -12.84
C PHE A 628 13.52 1.89 -13.32
N GLU A 629 14.70 1.27 -13.46
CA GLU A 629 15.88 1.87 -14.12
C GLU A 629 15.56 2.30 -15.56
N PHE A 630 14.93 1.43 -16.35
CA PHE A 630 14.62 1.73 -17.74
C PHE A 630 13.63 2.91 -17.88
N TYR A 631 12.57 2.97 -17.06
CA TYR A 631 11.68 4.15 -17.04
C TYR A 631 12.44 5.45 -16.79
N ARG A 632 13.37 5.45 -15.83
CA ARG A 632 14.19 6.63 -15.54
C ARG A 632 15.17 6.97 -16.67
N MET A 633 15.78 5.98 -17.32
CA MET A 633 16.58 6.20 -18.54
C MET A 633 15.74 6.72 -19.72
N ALA A 634 14.46 6.35 -19.79
CA ALA A 634 13.50 6.86 -20.76
C ALA A 634 12.90 8.23 -20.38
N GLY A 635 13.28 8.81 -19.23
CA GLY A 635 12.84 10.15 -18.81
C GLY A 635 11.55 10.20 -17.99
N ASN A 636 11.00 9.06 -17.56
CA ASN A 636 9.89 9.05 -16.59
C ASN A 636 10.37 9.25 -15.16
N ALA A 637 9.55 9.94 -14.35
CA ALA A 637 9.61 9.78 -12.90
C ALA A 637 9.29 8.33 -12.52
N SER A 638 10.14 7.74 -11.67
CA SER A 638 10.18 6.29 -11.40
C SER A 638 10.59 6.05 -9.96
N CYS A 639 10.15 4.94 -9.37
CA CYS A 639 10.42 4.60 -7.97
C CYS A 639 11.92 4.42 -7.73
N LEU A 640 12.43 4.86 -6.58
CA LEU A 640 13.73 4.40 -6.11
C LEU A 640 13.64 2.93 -5.68
N THR A 641 14.66 2.16 -6.04
CA THR A 641 14.82 0.77 -5.61
C THR A 641 16.24 0.49 -5.14
N ASP A 642 16.39 -0.38 -4.16
CA ASP A 642 17.69 -0.91 -3.73
C ASP A 642 17.51 -2.37 -3.25
N PHE A 643 18.58 -3.14 -3.18
CA PHE A 643 18.56 -4.44 -2.50
C PHE A 643 19.02 -4.26 -1.07
N VAL A 644 18.38 -4.92 -0.10
CA VAL A 644 18.80 -4.88 1.31
C VAL A 644 18.85 -6.27 1.90
N ARG A 645 19.85 -6.56 2.76
CA ARG A 645 19.82 -7.74 3.62
C ARG A 645 18.87 -7.45 4.78
N LEU A 646 17.74 -8.16 4.80
CA LEU A 646 16.67 -7.91 5.77
C LEU A 646 16.76 -8.85 6.98
N ALA A 647 16.61 -8.27 8.18
CA ALA A 647 16.24 -8.98 9.39
C ALA A 647 14.97 -8.38 9.99
N ILE A 648 14.12 -9.21 10.60
CA ILE A 648 12.90 -8.79 11.31
C ILE A 648 12.87 -9.49 12.66
N ASP A 649 12.76 -8.75 13.76
CA ASP A 649 12.74 -9.28 15.13
C ASP A 649 13.92 -10.23 15.41
N ASP A 650 15.14 -9.76 15.12
CA ASP A 650 16.41 -10.50 15.19
C ASP A 650 16.48 -11.78 14.29
N GLN A 651 15.48 -12.04 13.45
CA GLN A 651 15.48 -13.16 12.50
C GLN A 651 15.98 -12.72 11.12
N PRO A 652 17.14 -13.21 10.65
CA PRO A 652 17.65 -12.88 9.31
C PRO A 652 16.80 -13.57 8.24
N LEU A 653 16.29 -12.79 7.28
CA LEU A 653 15.45 -13.29 6.19
C LEU A 653 16.20 -13.40 4.86
N GLY A 654 17.40 -12.82 4.78
CA GLY A 654 18.20 -12.68 3.55
C GLY A 654 17.78 -11.46 2.71
N TYR A 655 18.27 -11.37 1.49
CA TYR A 655 17.98 -10.19 0.65
C TYR A 655 16.50 -10.03 0.32
N HIS A 656 16.07 -8.77 0.26
CA HIS A 656 14.76 -8.29 -0.17
C HIS A 656 14.97 -7.05 -1.05
N LEU A 657 13.99 -6.75 -1.89
CA LEU A 657 13.95 -5.51 -2.67
C LEU A 657 13.31 -4.41 -1.80
N LEU A 658 14.00 -3.30 -1.63
CA LEU A 658 13.45 -2.05 -1.12
C LEU A 658 12.89 -1.28 -2.32
N VAL A 659 11.60 -0.91 -2.27
CA VAL A 659 10.92 -0.09 -3.28
C VAL A 659 10.23 1.10 -2.60
N GLU A 660 10.53 2.31 -3.09
CA GLU A 660 9.84 3.54 -2.72
C GLU A 660 8.32 3.41 -2.95
N GLN A 661 7.51 3.93 -2.03
CA GLN A 661 6.06 4.02 -2.22
C GLN A 661 5.69 5.35 -2.94
N PRO A 662 5.05 5.34 -4.11
CA PRO A 662 4.46 6.55 -4.68
C PRO A 662 3.42 7.16 -3.72
N ASN A 663 3.70 8.41 -3.33
CA ASN A 663 2.96 9.27 -2.41
C ASN A 663 3.47 10.73 -2.58
N LYS A 664 3.08 11.67 -1.70
CA LYS A 664 3.56 13.07 -1.75
C LYS A 664 5.09 13.23 -1.70
N ALA A 665 5.81 12.35 -1.01
CA ALA A 665 7.27 12.39 -0.94
C ALA A 665 7.92 11.97 -2.29
N PHE A 666 7.38 10.96 -2.96
CA PHE A 666 7.76 10.61 -4.34
C PHE A 666 7.55 11.80 -5.29
N LEU A 667 6.43 12.51 -5.20
CA LEU A 667 6.16 13.68 -6.04
C LEU A 667 7.24 14.76 -5.84
N ARG A 668 7.46 15.19 -4.59
CA ARG A 668 8.52 16.16 -4.23
C ARG A 668 9.91 15.73 -4.70
N ARG A 669 10.28 14.45 -4.53
CA ARG A 669 11.58 13.91 -4.95
C ARG A 669 11.80 14.02 -6.46
N ASN A 670 10.73 13.85 -7.25
CA ASN A 670 10.78 13.99 -8.71
C ASN A 670 10.47 15.43 -9.18
N GLN A 671 10.51 16.42 -8.29
CA GLN A 671 10.27 17.84 -8.58
C GLN A 671 8.85 18.14 -9.10
N LEU A 672 7.89 17.30 -8.70
CA LEU A 672 6.47 17.48 -8.99
C LEU A 672 5.78 18.16 -7.79
N HIS A 673 4.70 18.87 -8.06
CA HIS A 673 3.82 19.38 -7.01
C HIS A 673 3.17 18.22 -6.24
N ASP A 674 2.97 18.39 -4.95
CA ASP A 674 2.43 17.36 -4.05
C ASP A 674 1.00 17.63 -3.58
N GLY A 675 0.40 18.76 -4.00
CA GLY A 675 -1.03 19.02 -3.87
C GLY A 675 -1.90 18.48 -5.02
N GLY A 676 -1.32 17.85 -6.05
CA GLY A 676 -2.10 17.22 -7.12
C GLY A 676 -2.73 15.88 -6.73
N ASN A 677 -3.71 15.42 -7.52
CA ASN A 677 -4.41 14.15 -7.28
C ASN A 677 -3.60 12.97 -7.81
N LEU A 678 -3.17 12.07 -6.93
CA LEU A 678 -2.47 10.83 -7.24
C LEU A 678 -3.42 9.64 -7.04
N TYR A 679 -3.54 8.78 -8.05
CA TYR A 679 -4.37 7.59 -8.06
C TYR A 679 -3.51 6.36 -8.29
N LYS A 680 -3.74 5.27 -7.54
CA LYS A 680 -3.18 3.95 -7.83
C LYS A 680 -4.18 3.12 -8.61
N LEU A 681 -3.77 2.49 -9.71
CA LEU A 681 -4.63 1.45 -10.31
C LEU A 681 -4.73 0.21 -9.42
N ILE A 682 -5.95 -0.28 -9.28
CA ILE A 682 -6.31 -1.51 -8.59
C ILE A 682 -7.20 -2.39 -9.48
N TRP A 683 -7.55 -3.57 -8.97
CA TRP A 683 -8.16 -4.68 -9.72
C TRP A 683 -9.30 -4.28 -10.68
N PHE A 684 -9.17 -4.75 -11.92
CA PHE A 684 -10.14 -4.56 -13.00
C PHE A 684 -11.56 -5.02 -12.63
N GLY A 685 -12.56 -4.38 -13.25
CA GLY A 685 -13.97 -4.74 -13.10
C GLY A 685 -14.74 -3.94 -12.04
N ARG A 686 -14.14 -2.87 -11.50
CA ARG A 686 -14.75 -1.98 -10.47
C ARG A 686 -15.20 -0.62 -11.03
N GLY A 687 -15.47 -0.53 -12.33
CA GLY A 687 -15.70 0.75 -13.02
C GLY A 687 -14.47 1.66 -12.99
N LEU A 688 -14.64 2.93 -13.39
CA LEU A 688 -13.53 3.90 -13.43
C LEU A 688 -13.02 4.22 -12.01
N VAL A 689 -13.92 4.74 -11.16
CA VAL A 689 -13.62 5.17 -9.78
C VAL A 689 -13.08 4.01 -8.93
N GLY A 690 -13.75 2.86 -8.93
CA GLY A 690 -13.31 1.71 -8.12
C GLY A 690 -12.05 1.01 -8.64
N GLN A 691 -11.52 1.38 -9.81
CA GLN A 691 -10.20 0.97 -10.31
C GLN A 691 -9.08 1.98 -10.00
N HIS A 692 -9.40 3.23 -9.64
CA HIS A 692 -8.43 4.30 -9.40
C HIS A 692 -8.47 4.71 -7.94
N GLU A 693 -7.76 3.97 -7.08
CA GLU A 693 -7.72 4.24 -5.66
C GLU A 693 -6.94 5.54 -5.39
N LYS A 694 -7.62 6.62 -4.99
CA LYS A 694 -6.99 7.90 -4.65
C LYS A 694 -6.00 7.77 -3.47
N LYS A 695 -4.89 8.53 -3.54
CA LYS A 695 -3.73 8.46 -2.62
C LYS A 695 -3.26 9.81 -2.06
N THR A 696 -3.78 10.91 -2.58
CA THR A 696 -3.61 12.29 -2.08
C THR A 696 -4.96 12.99 -2.12
N ASN A 697 -5.17 14.00 -1.28
CA ASN A 697 -6.43 14.78 -1.23
C ASN A 697 -7.65 13.86 -1.02
N LEU A 698 -7.54 12.96 -0.03
CA LEU A 698 -8.44 11.80 0.17
C LEU A 698 -9.89 12.18 0.49
N ASP A 699 -10.11 13.41 0.94
CA ASP A 699 -11.41 14.03 1.20
C ASP A 699 -12.14 14.46 -0.09
N THR A 700 -11.47 14.44 -1.25
CA THR A 700 -12.03 14.89 -2.54
C THR A 700 -12.46 13.74 -3.46
N GLY A 701 -13.55 13.92 -4.19
CA GLY A 701 -14.08 12.96 -5.17
C GLY A 701 -13.23 12.78 -6.44
N HIS A 702 -13.67 11.90 -7.36
CA HIS A 702 -12.92 11.51 -8.57
C HIS A 702 -13.39 12.26 -9.84
N SER A 703 -13.99 13.44 -9.69
CA SER A 703 -14.62 14.18 -10.80
C SER A 703 -13.63 14.54 -11.90
N ASP A 704 -12.40 14.92 -11.55
CA ASP A 704 -11.33 15.25 -12.51
C ASP A 704 -10.97 14.06 -13.41
N LEU A 705 -10.90 12.86 -12.86
CA LEU A 705 -10.68 11.61 -13.59
C LEU A 705 -11.88 11.27 -14.48
N GLN A 706 -13.11 11.48 -13.99
CA GLN A 706 -14.33 11.23 -14.76
C GLN A 706 -14.45 12.18 -15.95
N GLU A 707 -14.15 13.47 -15.75
CA GLU A 707 -14.09 14.48 -16.81
C GLU A 707 -13.03 14.18 -17.86
N LEU A 708 -11.84 13.74 -17.44
CA LEU A 708 -10.77 13.32 -18.36
C LEU A 708 -11.23 12.17 -19.27
N VAL A 709 -11.77 11.11 -18.69
CA VAL A 709 -12.19 9.93 -19.44
C VAL A 709 -13.37 10.25 -20.36
N ALA A 710 -14.36 11.02 -19.90
CA ALA A 710 -15.46 11.48 -20.74
C ALA A 710 -14.97 12.31 -21.95
N ALA A 711 -13.97 13.17 -21.76
CA ALA A 711 -13.37 13.95 -22.85
C ALA A 711 -12.58 13.10 -23.86
N LEU A 712 -11.98 11.98 -23.43
CA LEU A 712 -11.32 11.02 -24.32
C LEU A 712 -12.31 10.14 -25.10
N GLU A 713 -13.40 9.73 -24.45
CA GLU A 713 -14.44 8.87 -25.00
C GLU A 713 -15.40 9.61 -25.95
N GLN A 714 -15.43 10.95 -25.92
CA GLN A 714 -16.26 11.77 -26.80
C GLN A 714 -16.03 11.43 -28.28
N GLU A 715 -17.14 11.30 -29.04
CA GLU A 715 -17.10 11.09 -30.49
C GLU A 715 -16.55 12.33 -31.21
N GLY A 716 -15.64 12.11 -32.15
CA GLY A 716 -14.95 13.17 -32.88
C GLY A 716 -13.89 12.62 -33.83
N SER A 717 -13.22 13.50 -34.56
CA SER A 717 -12.10 13.12 -35.43
C SER A 717 -10.83 12.83 -34.63
N ASP A 718 -9.89 12.09 -35.22
CA ASP A 718 -8.57 11.84 -34.61
C ASP A 718 -7.82 13.14 -34.27
N GLN A 719 -7.99 14.20 -35.07
CA GLN A 719 -7.42 15.51 -34.74
C GLN A 719 -8.08 16.10 -33.49
N ALA A 720 -9.40 16.07 -33.38
CA ALA A 720 -10.10 16.61 -32.21
C ALA A 720 -9.70 15.86 -30.93
N ARG A 721 -9.62 14.52 -30.97
CA ARG A 721 -9.13 13.71 -29.84
C ARG A 721 -7.66 14.00 -29.53
N TRP A 722 -6.81 14.20 -30.54
CA TRP A 722 -5.42 14.61 -30.32
C TRP A 722 -5.27 15.96 -29.61
N GLU A 723 -6.12 16.96 -29.93
CA GLU A 723 -6.13 18.22 -29.19
C GLU A 723 -6.51 18.05 -27.71
N VAL A 724 -7.50 17.19 -27.41
CA VAL A 724 -7.82 16.81 -26.02
C VAL A 724 -6.61 16.16 -25.34
N ILE A 725 -5.92 15.24 -26.02
CA ILE A 725 -4.73 14.57 -25.49
C ILE A 725 -3.62 15.57 -25.17
N ARG A 726 -3.28 16.49 -26.08
CA ARG A 726 -2.24 17.51 -25.85
C ARG A 726 -2.60 18.50 -24.74
N ALA A 727 -3.88 18.86 -24.62
CA ALA A 727 -4.37 19.75 -23.58
C ALA A 727 -4.38 19.09 -22.20
N ARG A 728 -4.69 17.79 -22.12
CA ARG A 728 -4.91 17.08 -20.85
C ARG A 728 -3.73 16.25 -20.35
N PHE A 729 -2.78 15.85 -21.20
CA PHE A 729 -1.64 15.01 -20.77
C PHE A 729 -0.28 15.70 -21.00
N ASP A 730 0.70 15.35 -20.17
CA ASP A 730 2.11 15.47 -20.53
C ASP A 730 2.43 14.31 -21.47
N VAL A 731 2.31 14.57 -22.77
CA VAL A 731 2.41 13.56 -23.81
C VAL A 731 3.80 12.91 -23.84
N ASP A 732 4.86 13.63 -23.46
CA ASP A 732 6.22 13.08 -23.38
C ASP A 732 6.29 12.01 -22.27
N GLN A 733 5.84 12.34 -21.05
CA GLN A 733 5.77 11.37 -19.95
C GLN A 733 4.92 10.13 -20.29
N VAL A 734 3.74 10.33 -20.90
CA VAL A 734 2.81 9.24 -21.22
C VAL A 734 3.34 8.35 -22.36
N ILE A 735 3.97 8.93 -23.37
CA ILE A 735 4.66 8.17 -24.44
C ILE A 735 5.80 7.35 -23.86
N ASN A 736 6.64 7.95 -22.99
CA ASN A 736 7.76 7.24 -22.36
C ASN A 736 7.27 6.02 -21.56
N TYR A 737 6.16 6.17 -20.83
CA TYR A 737 5.55 5.08 -20.04
C TYR A 737 5.14 3.88 -20.93
N PHE A 738 4.34 4.11 -21.97
CA PHE A 738 3.91 3.02 -22.85
C PHE A 738 5.05 2.45 -23.69
N ALA A 739 6.04 3.26 -24.09
CA ALA A 739 7.16 2.80 -24.89
C ALA A 739 8.05 1.82 -24.11
N VAL A 740 8.29 2.09 -22.82
CA VAL A 740 9.01 1.17 -21.93
C VAL A 740 8.21 -0.11 -21.69
N ASN A 741 6.89 -0.03 -21.48
CA ASN A 741 6.02 -1.21 -21.38
C ASN A 741 6.15 -2.15 -22.61
N LEU A 742 6.11 -1.59 -23.83
CA LEU A 742 6.27 -2.38 -25.06
C LEU A 742 7.67 -3.01 -25.16
N CYS A 743 8.73 -2.25 -24.85
CA CYS A 743 10.09 -2.76 -24.86
C CYS A 743 10.33 -3.86 -23.81
N LEU A 744 9.70 -3.79 -22.64
CA LEU A 744 9.82 -4.80 -21.58
C LEU A 744 8.96 -6.07 -21.78
N SER A 745 8.12 -6.11 -22.83
CA SER A 745 7.00 -7.07 -22.94
C SER A 745 6.08 -7.03 -21.71
N HIS A 746 5.89 -5.88 -21.07
CA HIS A 746 5.07 -5.76 -19.87
C HIS A 746 3.59 -5.89 -20.23
N TRP A 747 3.03 -7.06 -19.95
CA TRP A 747 1.75 -7.48 -20.49
C TRP A 747 0.52 -6.99 -19.68
N ASP A 748 0.68 -6.58 -18.41
CA ASP A 748 -0.41 -5.99 -17.59
C ASP A 748 -0.31 -4.44 -17.50
N GLY A 749 0.88 -3.87 -17.75
CA GLY A 749 1.17 -2.43 -17.63
C GLY A 749 0.39 -1.48 -18.55
N PHE A 750 -0.25 -1.99 -19.60
CA PHE A 750 -1.11 -1.16 -20.45
C PHE A 750 -2.46 -0.88 -19.79
N PHE A 751 -2.89 -1.65 -18.80
CA PHE A 751 -4.23 -1.60 -18.20
C PHE A 751 -4.25 -1.77 -16.68
N ASN A 752 -3.08 -1.81 -16.05
CA ASN A 752 -2.85 -1.96 -14.62
C ASN A 752 -1.41 -1.48 -14.30
N ASN A 753 -0.95 -1.66 -13.06
CA ASN A 753 0.48 -1.56 -12.72
C ASN A 753 1.08 -0.17 -12.99
N TYR A 754 0.28 0.87 -12.69
CA TYR A 754 0.71 2.25 -12.62
C TYR A 754 -0.02 3.05 -11.52
N PHE A 755 0.58 4.18 -11.18
CA PHE A 755 -0.12 5.33 -10.62
C PHE A 755 -0.35 6.35 -11.73
N THR A 756 -1.45 7.10 -11.66
CA THR A 756 -1.63 8.30 -12.48
C THR A 756 -1.76 9.52 -11.59
N TYR A 757 -1.22 10.65 -12.05
CA TYR A 757 -1.17 11.90 -11.31
C TYR A 757 -1.75 13.03 -12.16
N HIS A 758 -2.52 13.91 -11.53
CA HIS A 758 -3.10 15.11 -12.11
C HIS A 758 -2.54 16.36 -11.43
N ASP A 759 -1.87 17.20 -12.22
CA ASP A 759 -1.08 18.32 -11.72
C ASP A 759 -1.88 19.59 -11.43
N LEU A 760 -2.63 19.59 -10.33
CA LEU A 760 -3.54 20.68 -9.94
C LEU A 760 -2.87 22.03 -9.63
N GLN A 761 -1.55 22.04 -9.36
CA GLN A 761 -0.82 23.24 -8.93
C GLN A 761 0.18 23.77 -9.97
N GLY A 762 0.41 23.04 -11.05
CA GLY A 762 1.34 23.40 -12.12
C GLY A 762 0.66 23.43 -13.49
N THR A 763 0.86 22.37 -14.25
CA THR A 763 0.50 22.26 -15.67
C THR A 763 -0.98 21.98 -15.95
N GLY A 764 -1.75 21.50 -14.96
CA GLY A 764 -3.10 20.97 -15.17
C GLY A 764 -3.15 19.68 -16.00
N LYS A 765 -1.99 19.03 -16.21
CA LYS A 765 -1.83 17.85 -17.06
C LYS A 765 -1.74 16.55 -16.26
N TRP A 766 -2.08 15.45 -16.93
CA TRP A 766 -2.03 14.09 -16.41
C TRP A 766 -0.77 13.34 -16.84
N THR A 767 -0.24 12.50 -15.95
CA THR A 767 0.93 11.65 -16.15
C THR A 767 0.69 10.20 -15.66
N LEU A 768 1.58 9.27 -16.01
CA LEU A 768 1.60 7.90 -15.49
C LEU A 768 2.98 7.56 -14.93
N TYR A 769 3.02 6.82 -13.82
CA TYR A 769 4.24 6.34 -13.17
C TYR A 769 4.16 4.82 -12.93
N PRO A 770 5.24 4.06 -13.18
CA PRO A 770 5.25 2.61 -13.04
C PRO A 770 5.08 2.13 -11.59
N TRP A 771 4.47 0.96 -11.44
CA TRP A 771 4.33 0.22 -10.18
C TRP A 771 4.20 -1.27 -10.44
N ASP A 772 4.62 -2.17 -9.54
CA ASP A 772 4.44 -3.63 -9.70
C ASP A 772 5.06 -4.13 -11.04
N GLN A 773 6.40 -4.01 -11.14
CA GLN A 773 7.14 -4.29 -12.38
C GLN A 773 7.86 -5.66 -12.33
N ASP A 774 7.39 -6.56 -11.47
CA ASP A 774 7.90 -7.91 -11.26
C ASP A 774 7.80 -8.80 -12.52
N LYS A 775 6.65 -8.74 -13.21
CA LYS A 775 6.34 -9.51 -14.43
C LYS A 775 6.68 -8.76 -15.71
N THR A 776 7.92 -8.29 -15.77
CA THR A 776 8.52 -7.62 -16.92
C THR A 776 9.63 -8.48 -17.53
N TRP A 777 10.45 -7.92 -18.44
CA TRP A 777 11.57 -8.61 -19.09
C TRP A 777 11.18 -9.99 -19.68
N GLY A 778 10.05 -10.00 -20.38
CA GLY A 778 9.52 -11.19 -21.04
C GLY A 778 9.02 -12.29 -20.11
N PHE A 779 8.68 -11.99 -18.86
CA PHE A 779 7.87 -12.90 -18.05
C PHE A 779 6.37 -12.58 -18.20
N HIS A 780 5.52 -13.61 -18.15
CA HIS A 780 4.08 -13.51 -17.96
C HIS A 780 3.55 -14.78 -17.29
N ASP A 781 2.35 -14.68 -16.71
CA ASP A 781 1.72 -15.81 -16.04
C ASP A 781 1.49 -16.97 -17.03
N GLY A 782 1.94 -18.17 -16.65
CA GLY A 782 1.82 -19.38 -17.45
C GLY A 782 3.03 -19.77 -18.30
N LEU A 783 4.08 -18.94 -18.38
CA LEU A 783 5.38 -19.37 -18.91
C LEU A 783 6.07 -20.36 -17.96
N GLN A 784 6.95 -21.20 -18.52
CA GLN A 784 7.95 -21.93 -17.73
C GLN A 784 9.06 -20.97 -17.29
N GLU A 785 9.73 -21.27 -16.17
CA GLU A 785 10.68 -20.34 -15.53
C GLU A 785 11.90 -20.00 -16.42
N ASP A 786 12.27 -20.93 -17.30
CA ASP A 786 13.36 -20.85 -18.29
C ASP A 786 12.94 -20.21 -19.63
N GLN A 787 11.68 -19.76 -19.77
CA GLN A 787 11.17 -19.18 -21.03
C GLN A 787 11.11 -17.65 -21.01
N ILE A 788 11.10 -17.06 -22.20
CA ILE A 788 11.00 -15.61 -22.42
C ILE A 788 9.99 -15.26 -23.53
N PHE A 789 9.12 -14.30 -23.23
CA PHE A 789 8.16 -13.70 -24.15
C PHE A 789 8.72 -12.42 -24.78
N PHE A 790 9.06 -12.48 -26.07
CA PHE A 790 9.72 -11.37 -26.79
C PHE A 790 8.95 -10.87 -28.03
N ASN A 791 7.86 -11.52 -28.42
CA ASN A 791 7.09 -11.27 -29.64
C ASN A 791 5.74 -10.58 -29.40
N MET A 792 5.65 -9.70 -28.40
CA MET A 792 4.46 -8.85 -28.17
C MET A 792 4.27 -7.88 -29.36
N PRO A 793 3.08 -7.82 -30.00
CA PRO A 793 2.85 -6.96 -31.16
C PRO A 793 2.87 -5.46 -30.80
N THR A 794 3.16 -4.61 -31.78
CA THR A 794 3.15 -3.13 -31.67
C THR A 794 1.77 -2.53 -31.40
N THR A 795 0.71 -3.32 -31.59
CA THR A 795 -0.70 -2.98 -31.37
C THR A 795 -1.23 -3.40 -29.98
N PHE A 796 -0.37 -4.04 -29.16
CA PHE A 796 -0.72 -4.45 -27.80
C PHE A 796 -1.12 -3.24 -26.94
N GLY A 797 -2.18 -3.41 -26.13
CA GLY A 797 -2.81 -2.32 -25.37
C GLY A 797 -3.79 -1.46 -26.17
N MET A 798 -3.84 -1.58 -27.51
CA MET A 798 -4.72 -0.80 -28.40
C MET A 798 -5.85 -1.64 -29.01
N ALA A 799 -5.53 -2.69 -29.77
CA ALA A 799 -6.45 -3.29 -30.75
C ALA A 799 -7.10 -4.62 -30.32
N GLY A 800 -7.04 -4.97 -29.04
CA GLY A 800 -7.55 -6.25 -28.55
C GLY A 800 -6.52 -7.40 -28.52
N ASP A 801 -5.28 -7.13 -28.92
CA ASP A 801 -4.21 -8.13 -29.03
C ASP A 801 -3.87 -8.79 -27.70
N ARG A 802 -3.60 -10.10 -27.74
CA ARG A 802 -3.36 -10.95 -26.57
C ARG A 802 -1.90 -11.42 -26.52
N PRO A 803 -1.33 -11.67 -25.32
CA PRO A 803 -0.02 -12.30 -25.22
C PRO A 803 -0.07 -13.71 -25.84
N PRO A 804 0.98 -14.16 -26.54
CA PRO A 804 1.07 -15.52 -27.05
C PRO A 804 1.41 -16.50 -25.91
N GLY A 805 0.53 -17.47 -25.72
CA GLY A 805 0.71 -18.66 -24.88
C GLY A 805 -0.20 -19.76 -25.42
N ILE A 806 0.32 -21.00 -25.49
CA ILE A 806 -0.25 -22.19 -26.19
C ILE A 806 -1.53 -21.92 -27.00
N ILE A 807 -1.36 -21.47 -28.24
CA ILE A 807 -2.40 -21.53 -29.27
C ILE A 807 -2.41 -22.98 -29.78
N GLY A 808 -3.23 -23.81 -29.14
CA GLY A 808 -3.28 -25.25 -29.39
C GLY A 808 -4.56 -25.86 -28.82
N GLY A 809 -5.67 -25.64 -29.52
CA GLY A 809 -6.96 -26.22 -29.21
C GLY A 809 -8.05 -25.23 -28.77
N LEU A 810 -9.18 -25.81 -28.43
CA LEU A 810 -10.48 -25.27 -28.02
C LEU A 810 -10.46 -23.95 -27.20
N GLY A 811 -9.47 -23.76 -26.32
CA GLY A 811 -9.29 -22.54 -25.52
C GLY A 811 -9.10 -21.26 -26.35
N ALA A 812 -8.50 -21.37 -27.54
CA ALA A 812 -8.33 -20.24 -28.46
C ALA A 812 -9.67 -19.70 -29.00
N LEU A 813 -10.64 -20.59 -29.21
CA LEU A 813 -12.01 -20.21 -29.59
C LEU A 813 -12.76 -19.56 -28.40
N LEU A 814 -12.32 -19.83 -27.17
CA LEU A 814 -13.07 -19.54 -25.94
C LEU A 814 -12.75 -18.22 -25.24
N GLY A 815 -11.61 -17.60 -25.55
CA GLY A 815 -11.17 -16.36 -24.89
C GLY A 815 -10.51 -16.55 -23.52
N PHE A 816 -9.95 -17.73 -23.24
CA PHE A 816 -9.20 -18.07 -22.02
C PHE A 816 -7.95 -18.91 -22.38
N ALA A 817 -6.72 -18.47 -22.03
CA ALA A 817 -5.46 -19.22 -22.25
C ALA A 817 -4.22 -18.77 -21.40
N GLY A 818 -3.86 -19.50 -20.32
CA GLY A 818 -2.61 -19.42 -19.49
C GLY A 818 -2.59 -18.71 -18.08
N GLY A 819 -2.90 -19.35 -16.94
CA GLY A 819 -2.99 -18.62 -15.63
C GLY A 819 -3.39 -19.43 -14.39
N GLY A 820 -2.86 -20.65 -14.24
CA GLY A 820 -3.28 -21.64 -13.24
C GLY A 820 -3.34 -23.04 -13.87
N PRO A 821 -3.49 -24.14 -13.11
CA PRO A 821 -3.60 -25.48 -13.67
C PRO A 821 -4.95 -25.65 -14.40
N GLY A 822 -4.98 -25.21 -15.66
CA GLY A 822 -6.19 -25.04 -16.48
C GLY A 822 -6.03 -23.94 -17.55
N GLY A 823 -5.22 -22.91 -17.28
CA GLY A 823 -4.78 -21.91 -18.25
C GLY A 823 -5.81 -20.82 -18.64
N HIS A 824 -5.75 -19.59 -18.08
CA HIS A 824 -6.64 -18.46 -18.46
C HIS A 824 -6.04 -17.19 -19.14
N VAL A 825 -4.82 -16.74 -18.81
CA VAL A 825 -4.21 -15.40 -19.06
C VAL A 825 -5.12 -14.25 -18.68
N TRP A 826 -4.53 -13.30 -17.96
CA TRP A 826 -5.23 -12.14 -17.46
C TRP A 826 -5.29 -11.03 -18.51
N TRP A 827 -5.65 -11.38 -19.75
CA TRP A 827 -5.82 -10.42 -20.83
C TRP A 827 -7.07 -9.57 -20.58
N ARG A 828 -6.92 -8.25 -20.68
CA ARG A 828 -7.98 -7.26 -20.43
C ARG A 828 -8.25 -6.46 -21.72
N PRO A 829 -9.46 -5.93 -21.91
CA PRO A 829 -9.68 -4.91 -22.93
C PRO A 829 -8.75 -3.70 -22.68
N PRO A 830 -8.53 -2.83 -23.69
CA PRO A 830 -7.77 -1.59 -23.52
C PRO A 830 -8.24 -0.80 -22.30
N GLY A 831 -7.29 -0.23 -21.57
CA GLY A 831 -7.58 0.57 -20.37
C GLY A 831 -8.13 1.95 -20.73
N TYR A 832 -8.74 2.62 -19.76
CA TYR A 832 -9.34 3.96 -19.93
C TYR A 832 -8.39 5.00 -20.55
N PHE A 833 -7.07 4.84 -20.37
CA PHE A 833 -6.07 5.70 -20.99
C PHE A 833 -5.42 5.05 -22.22
N SER A 834 -4.90 3.82 -22.10
CA SER A 834 -4.19 3.15 -23.20
C SER A 834 -5.03 2.96 -24.46
N GLY A 835 -6.32 2.66 -24.31
CA GLY A 835 -7.26 2.53 -25.44
C GLY A 835 -7.34 3.81 -26.30
N PRO A 836 -7.91 4.92 -25.78
CA PRO A 836 -8.07 6.14 -26.58
C PRO A 836 -6.74 6.78 -26.98
N LEU A 837 -5.67 6.65 -26.18
CA LEU A 837 -4.35 7.20 -26.51
C LEU A 837 -3.66 6.43 -27.63
N LEU A 838 -3.48 5.12 -27.50
CA LEU A 838 -2.73 4.33 -28.49
C LEU A 838 -3.49 4.17 -29.81
N ALA A 839 -4.83 4.20 -29.77
CA ALA A 839 -5.67 4.15 -30.96
C ALA A 839 -5.64 5.46 -31.79
N ASN A 840 -5.25 6.58 -31.19
CA ASN A 840 -5.15 7.85 -31.91
C ASN A 840 -3.92 7.86 -32.83
N PRO A 841 -4.06 8.01 -34.16
CA PRO A 841 -2.93 7.92 -35.11
C PRO A 841 -1.83 8.97 -34.87
N LEU A 842 -2.18 10.16 -34.37
CA LEU A 842 -1.22 11.24 -34.11
C LEU A 842 -0.38 10.92 -32.87
N PHE A 843 -1.00 10.48 -31.77
CA PHE A 843 -0.27 9.95 -30.62
C PHE A 843 0.59 8.73 -31.01
N ARG A 844 0.01 7.76 -31.75
CA ARG A 844 0.69 6.53 -32.19
C ARG A 844 1.97 6.83 -32.98
N LYS A 845 1.96 7.82 -33.87
CA LYS A 845 3.13 8.28 -34.63
C LYS A 845 4.30 8.65 -33.71
N HIS A 846 4.06 9.48 -32.69
CA HIS A 846 5.10 9.90 -31.75
C HIS A 846 5.53 8.75 -30.81
N TYR A 847 4.59 7.91 -30.40
CA TYR A 847 4.84 6.70 -29.60
C TYR A 847 5.80 5.71 -30.31
N LEU A 848 5.52 5.35 -31.56
CA LEU A 848 6.38 4.43 -32.34
C LEU A 848 7.77 5.04 -32.59
N ALA A 849 7.83 6.35 -32.86
CA ALA A 849 9.09 7.08 -32.97
C ALA A 849 9.94 7.00 -31.68
N ARG A 850 9.30 7.11 -30.50
CA ARG A 850 10.00 6.96 -29.21
C ARG A 850 10.45 5.53 -28.96
N VAL A 851 9.63 4.53 -29.27
CA VAL A 851 10.02 3.11 -29.20
C VAL A 851 11.27 2.86 -30.06
N LYS A 852 11.27 3.35 -31.31
CA LYS A 852 12.43 3.26 -32.22
C LYS A 852 13.69 3.88 -31.63
N GLU A 853 13.58 5.08 -31.07
CA GLU A 853 14.71 5.78 -30.43
C GLU A 853 15.24 4.98 -29.23
N LEU A 854 14.37 4.54 -28.31
CA LEU A 854 14.78 3.76 -27.14
C LEU A 854 15.49 2.46 -27.54
N LEU A 855 15.03 1.76 -28.59
CA LEU A 855 15.70 0.58 -29.14
C LEU A 855 17.10 0.88 -29.70
N GLN A 856 17.37 2.12 -30.13
CA GLN A 856 18.65 2.56 -30.65
C GLN A 856 19.60 3.08 -29.57
N THR A 857 19.08 3.72 -28.51
CA THR A 857 19.89 4.50 -27.55
C THR A 857 19.96 3.92 -26.13
N VAL A 858 18.89 3.27 -25.64
CA VAL A 858 18.74 2.84 -24.25
C VAL A 858 18.59 1.32 -24.11
N TYR A 859 17.67 0.71 -24.85
CA TYR A 859 17.37 -0.71 -24.80
C TYR A 859 18.34 -1.49 -25.71
N THR A 860 19.62 -1.48 -25.33
CA THR A 860 20.73 -2.10 -26.08
C THR A 860 21.64 -2.92 -25.16
N PRO A 861 22.27 -4.01 -25.65
CA PRO A 861 23.24 -4.78 -24.87
C PRO A 861 24.37 -3.90 -24.29
N GLN A 862 24.84 -2.91 -25.06
CA GLN A 862 25.89 -1.96 -24.64
C GLN A 862 25.51 -1.13 -23.41
N LYS A 863 24.22 -0.90 -23.16
CA LYS A 863 23.72 -0.21 -21.97
C LYS A 863 23.44 -1.14 -20.80
N TRP A 864 22.91 -2.33 -21.08
CA TRP A 864 22.35 -3.23 -20.05
C TRP A 864 23.28 -4.35 -19.60
N ASP A 865 24.21 -4.85 -20.43
CA ASP A 865 25.14 -5.90 -20.02
C ASP A 865 26.00 -5.51 -18.80
N PRO A 866 26.51 -4.25 -18.67
CA PRO A 866 27.19 -3.81 -17.46
C PRO A 866 26.27 -3.80 -16.22
N LEU A 867 24.99 -3.46 -16.37
CA LEU A 867 24.02 -3.44 -15.28
C LEU A 867 23.66 -4.86 -14.82
N PHE A 868 23.48 -5.79 -15.76
CA PHE A 868 23.26 -7.21 -15.46
C PHE A 868 24.47 -7.86 -14.79
N ALA A 869 25.69 -7.53 -15.24
CA ALA A 869 26.91 -8.01 -14.59
C ALA A 869 27.07 -7.46 -13.17
N ALA A 870 26.83 -6.15 -12.97
CA ALA A 870 26.86 -5.53 -11.65
C ALA A 870 25.77 -6.08 -10.71
N LEU A 871 24.57 -6.39 -11.23
CA LEU A 871 23.49 -7.03 -10.47
C LEU A 871 23.88 -8.42 -9.97
N GLU A 872 24.46 -9.25 -10.85
CA GLU A 872 24.97 -10.58 -10.48
C GLU A 872 26.08 -10.45 -9.42
N GLU A 873 27.11 -9.65 -9.68
CA GLU A 873 28.25 -9.47 -8.77
C GLU A 873 27.85 -8.94 -7.39
N ARG A 874 26.82 -8.08 -7.34
CA ARG A 874 26.27 -7.49 -6.11
C ARG A 874 25.47 -8.50 -5.26
N LEU A 875 24.89 -9.53 -5.88
CA LEU A 875 23.92 -10.43 -5.22
C LEU A 875 24.41 -11.87 -4.99
N VAL A 876 25.54 -12.31 -5.56
CA VAL A 876 26.08 -13.68 -5.35
C VAL A 876 26.17 -14.06 -3.87
N ASP A 877 26.71 -13.19 -3.02
CA ASP A 877 26.84 -13.44 -1.58
C ASP A 877 25.47 -13.45 -0.86
N GLU A 878 24.54 -12.64 -1.36
CA GLU A 878 23.21 -12.46 -0.78
C GLU A 878 22.23 -13.58 -1.12
N VAL A 879 22.25 -14.11 -2.35
CA VAL A 879 21.47 -15.30 -2.73
C VAL A 879 22.00 -16.53 -1.98
N SER A 880 23.33 -16.61 -1.80
CA SER A 880 23.98 -17.65 -0.99
C SER A 880 23.56 -17.57 0.47
N PHE A 881 23.65 -16.39 1.08
CA PHE A 881 23.23 -16.15 2.47
C PHE A 881 21.74 -16.47 2.67
N ARG A 882 20.87 -16.03 1.75
CA ARG A 882 19.43 -16.31 1.79
C ARG A 882 19.12 -17.80 1.70
N ALA A 883 19.84 -18.55 0.86
CA ALA A 883 19.69 -20.00 0.78
C ALA A 883 20.05 -20.67 2.12
N THR A 884 21.20 -20.31 2.70
CA THR A 884 21.67 -20.82 4.00
C THR A 884 20.64 -20.58 5.11
N VAL A 885 20.14 -19.35 5.30
CA VAL A 885 19.16 -19.05 6.38
C VAL A 885 17.78 -19.69 6.15
N ARG A 886 17.52 -20.23 4.94
CA ARG A 886 16.29 -20.97 4.59
C ARG A 886 16.49 -22.48 4.47
N GLY A 887 17.69 -23.00 4.72
CA GLY A 887 17.99 -24.44 4.59
C GLY A 887 18.04 -24.96 3.15
N GLY A 888 18.28 -24.09 2.15
CA GLY A 888 18.53 -24.46 0.76
C GLY A 888 20.03 -24.54 0.42
N ASP A 889 20.38 -25.07 -0.75
CA ASP A 889 21.76 -25.10 -1.23
C ASP A 889 22.19 -23.72 -1.78
N PRO A 890 23.26 -23.09 -1.23
CA PRO A 890 23.81 -21.84 -1.74
C PRO A 890 24.29 -21.91 -3.19
N LYS A 891 24.84 -23.05 -3.63
CA LYS A 891 25.33 -23.24 -5.01
C LYS A 891 24.19 -23.24 -6.01
N GLU A 892 23.12 -23.98 -5.72
CA GLU A 892 21.89 -23.94 -6.53
C GLU A 892 21.30 -22.52 -6.63
N ALA A 893 21.41 -21.72 -5.56
CA ALA A 893 20.93 -20.35 -5.55
C ALA A 893 21.78 -19.40 -6.41
N VAL A 894 23.11 -19.55 -6.40
CA VAL A 894 24.01 -18.79 -7.28
C VAL A 894 23.82 -19.16 -8.75
N GLU A 895 23.67 -20.45 -9.08
CA GLU A 895 23.41 -20.84 -10.47
C GLU A 895 22.03 -20.36 -10.96
N ARG A 896 21.00 -20.38 -10.09
CA ARG A 896 19.68 -19.82 -10.43
C ARG A 896 19.70 -18.30 -10.60
N LEU A 897 20.53 -17.57 -9.85
CA LEU A 897 20.77 -16.14 -10.08
C LEU A 897 21.32 -15.91 -11.50
N LYS A 898 22.35 -16.66 -11.91
CA LYS A 898 22.95 -16.58 -13.25
C LYS A 898 21.95 -16.88 -14.36
N VAL A 899 21.15 -17.95 -14.20
CA VAL A 899 20.08 -18.30 -15.15
C VAL A 899 19.07 -17.16 -15.28
N ASN A 900 18.56 -16.63 -14.16
CA ASN A 900 17.59 -15.54 -14.19
C ASN A 900 18.15 -14.26 -14.84
N VAL A 901 19.38 -13.85 -14.52
CA VAL A 901 20.06 -12.72 -15.17
C VAL A 901 20.29 -13.00 -16.67
N GLY A 902 20.63 -14.24 -17.03
CA GLY A 902 20.72 -14.71 -18.40
C GLY A 902 19.42 -14.52 -19.19
N LEU A 903 18.27 -14.83 -18.60
CA LEU A 903 16.95 -14.65 -19.22
C LEU A 903 16.59 -13.17 -19.44
N LEU A 904 16.99 -12.26 -18.54
CA LEU A 904 16.82 -10.81 -18.76
C LEU A 904 17.63 -10.34 -19.99
N ARG A 905 18.88 -10.81 -20.12
CA ARG A 905 19.77 -10.53 -21.27
C ARG A 905 19.25 -11.16 -22.56
N GLU A 906 18.73 -12.37 -22.51
CA GLU A 906 18.17 -13.05 -23.66
C GLU A 906 16.89 -12.37 -24.16
N HIS A 907 16.02 -11.93 -23.23
CA HIS A 907 14.84 -11.12 -23.54
C HIS A 907 15.25 -9.83 -24.25
N LEU A 908 16.19 -9.06 -23.70
CA LEU A 908 16.73 -7.84 -24.32
C LEU A 908 17.13 -8.06 -25.78
N VAL A 909 17.95 -9.09 -26.05
CA VAL A 909 18.43 -9.37 -27.42
C VAL A 909 17.30 -9.77 -28.35
N LYS A 910 16.44 -10.73 -27.96
CA LYS A 910 15.36 -11.22 -28.84
C LYS A 910 14.26 -10.18 -29.04
N ARG A 911 13.86 -9.46 -27.97
CA ARG A 911 12.81 -8.44 -27.99
C ARG A 911 13.22 -7.24 -28.83
N ARG A 912 14.46 -6.77 -28.68
CA ARG A 912 15.02 -5.69 -29.49
C ARG A 912 15.07 -6.08 -30.97
N LYS A 913 15.54 -7.29 -31.29
CA LYS A 913 15.56 -7.79 -32.68
C LYS A 913 14.17 -7.88 -33.29
N PHE A 914 13.19 -8.40 -32.54
CA PHE A 914 11.80 -8.49 -32.97
C PHE A 914 11.18 -7.11 -33.24
N LEU A 915 11.34 -6.15 -32.32
CA LEU A 915 10.76 -4.82 -32.49
C LEU A 915 11.38 -4.03 -33.64
N LEU A 916 12.70 -4.17 -33.87
CA LEU A 916 13.37 -3.55 -35.01
C LEU A 916 13.03 -4.18 -36.37
N SER A 917 12.36 -5.33 -36.40
CA SER A 917 11.86 -5.97 -37.62
C SER A 917 10.35 -5.79 -37.83
N GLN A 918 9.73 -4.81 -37.16
CA GLN A 918 8.32 -4.46 -37.40
C GLN A 918 8.25 -3.24 -38.31
N ASP A 919 7.52 -3.33 -39.42
CA ASP A 919 7.39 -2.28 -40.43
C ASP A 919 6.98 -0.92 -39.80
N GLU A 920 6.09 -0.92 -38.81
CA GLU A 920 5.68 0.28 -38.06
C GLU A 920 6.83 0.97 -37.31
N ILE A 921 7.82 0.22 -36.80
CA ILE A 921 9.00 0.74 -36.09
C ILE A 921 10.10 1.11 -37.08
N GLU A 922 10.28 0.32 -38.14
CA GLU A 922 11.25 0.63 -39.20
C GLU A 922 10.86 1.90 -39.96
N SER A 923 9.58 2.10 -40.28
CA SER A 923 9.07 3.30 -40.94
C SER A 923 8.85 4.51 -40.03
N ALA A 924 8.84 4.34 -38.70
CA ALA A 924 8.66 5.45 -37.77
C ALA A 924 9.74 6.54 -37.91
N GLY A 925 9.31 7.80 -37.81
CA GLY A 925 10.21 8.96 -37.84
C GLY A 925 11.10 9.07 -36.59
N SER A 926 11.90 10.13 -36.52
CA SER A 926 12.67 10.47 -35.32
C SER A 926 11.75 11.04 -34.23
N TYR A 927 11.91 10.61 -32.98
CA TYR A 927 11.24 11.24 -31.86
C TYR A 927 11.80 12.65 -31.60
N ARG A 928 10.91 13.57 -31.24
CA ARG A 928 11.23 14.97 -30.93
C ARG A 928 10.31 15.45 -29.81
N ALA A 929 10.83 15.50 -28.59
CA ALA A 929 10.05 15.90 -27.41
C ALA A 929 9.39 17.29 -27.57
N ALA A 930 10.03 18.21 -28.31
CA ALA A 930 9.48 19.54 -28.60
C ALA A 930 8.25 19.56 -29.54
N GLU A 931 7.92 18.44 -30.20
CA GLU A 931 6.70 18.34 -31.04
C GLU A 931 5.48 17.83 -30.24
N VAL A 932 5.69 17.36 -29.00
CA VAL A 932 4.64 16.78 -28.13
C VAL A 932 4.45 17.51 -26.80
N ARG A 933 5.35 18.42 -26.44
CA ARG A 933 5.24 19.31 -25.27
C ARG A 933 4.40 20.54 -25.59
#